data_AF-A0A813L8I4-F1
#
_entry.id   AF-A0A813L8I4-F1
#
_cell.length_a   1.000
_cell.length_b   1.000
_cell.length_c   1.000
_cell.angle_alpha   90.00
_cell.angle_beta   90.00
_cell.angle_gamma   90.00
#
_symmetry.space_group_name_H-M   'P 1'
#
loop_
_entity.id
_entity.type
_entity.pdbx_description
1 polymer ?
#
loop_
_entity_poly.entity_id
_entity_poly.type
_entity_poly.pdbx_seq_one_letter_code
_entity_poly.pdbx_strand_id
1 'polypeptide(L)'
;METTVVNCCLFVVVSILIPLIRRSPEVEGKLAEADERKIEINEKREQFRVVATRGSIMYFNMTDMTNVVNPITGQPSGWMYNCSLLQFLEQFEISVRQSEKCQPTSKRVEKIIQFLTYKVYRYMNRGLYERDKMMFKLLVTLKILVMDNKITGGDVSMLLKGGSALDIKAERSNPFRWLSDRIWLNVIQMSRQPFGSDQVVFFREIIDFIQRNEANWRKWFDENEPENCPVPDYDERINMDRSLGPFLRLVIVRCMREDRTGVSCSQFIETMLDSRFTAPVTDSISEIYDESGNRKPTLYLLTAGSDPTFAIDELAKKKKKYPTDKVSMGEGQEKVAREKNNAAFLTGGWVILQNSHLGIGYMCELEDVLLKTPEIEDDFRLWITCEITTRFPIGLLQIAIKVTLEPPAGLKAGLSRTYGTMVTQELLDKIDTPQWRTLVYVQCFLHSIVQERRKFGPIGWCIPYEYNNSDLDACLIFLEKHVSTSLTSGQGISWVTVQYMVAEAQYGGRITDDLDRELFNTYTAKWFCDDIWKASFTFNNYASDYNYKIPEGLEIQNFRDAIETIPPVDSPLIFGLHPNADLTYRLKEASEMIAHILVHLWWLLLLLFLLWLLLLQPKSECTNGHVLFVCCCCVCCCCCCCCCCCCCCCCCCYCCCCCCYCCCCCCCCCFCCCLLLLLLLLLLFLLLLLLCFENLAFCFLFYHVFMLLLLLLSCVGGRMVVGALRPPSSRLSRRTKQQQ
;
A
#
# COMPACT_ATOMS: atom_id res chain seq x y z
N MET A 1 87.42 -8.72 16.05
CA MET A 1 86.07 -8.20 16.37
C MET A 1 85.34 -7.75 15.11
N GLU A 2 85.99 -7.09 14.15
CA GLU A 2 85.32 -6.64 12.92
C GLU A 2 84.82 -7.79 12.02
N THR A 3 85.57 -8.89 11.88
CA THR A 3 85.15 -10.07 11.10
C THR A 3 83.97 -10.83 11.68
N THR A 4 83.81 -10.85 13.02
CA THR A 4 82.67 -11.48 13.69
C THR A 4 81.40 -10.64 13.57
N VAL A 5 81.51 -9.32 13.58
CA VAL A 5 80.36 -8.40 13.38
C VAL A 5 79.85 -8.48 11.94
N VAL A 6 80.75 -8.53 10.94
CA VAL A 6 80.37 -8.68 9.53
C VAL A 6 79.68 -10.02 9.26
N ASN A 7 80.18 -11.12 9.83
CA ASN A 7 79.54 -12.43 9.69
C ASN A 7 78.17 -12.51 10.40
N CYS A 8 78.01 -11.88 11.56
CA CYS A 8 76.69 -11.77 12.22
C CYS A 8 75.70 -10.95 11.38
N CYS A 9 76.11 -9.81 10.82
CA CYS A 9 75.25 -9.02 9.94
C CYS A 9 74.87 -9.78 8.66
N LEU A 10 75.81 -10.52 8.06
CA LEU A 10 75.54 -11.35 6.88
C LEU A 10 74.55 -12.48 7.21
N PHE A 11 74.69 -13.11 8.38
CA PHE A 11 73.78 -14.18 8.84
C PHE A 11 72.37 -13.64 9.10
N VAL A 12 72.24 -12.43 9.68
CA VAL A 12 70.95 -11.76 9.88
C VAL A 12 70.30 -11.39 8.54
N VAL A 13 71.06 -10.85 7.59
CA VAL A 13 70.54 -10.52 6.26
C VAL A 13 70.08 -11.78 5.53
N VAL A 14 70.88 -12.85 5.51
CA VAL A 14 70.53 -14.12 4.84
C VAL A 14 69.33 -14.80 5.51
N SER A 15 69.24 -14.77 6.84
CA SER A 15 68.11 -15.35 7.58
C SER A 15 66.80 -14.57 7.40
N ILE A 16 66.84 -13.29 7.04
CA ILE A 16 65.65 -12.49 6.67
C ILE A 16 65.33 -12.65 5.18
N LEU A 17 66.34 -12.72 4.31
CA LEU A 17 66.18 -12.75 2.85
C LEU A 17 65.63 -14.11 2.36
N ILE A 18 66.08 -15.24 2.93
CA ILE A 18 65.62 -16.58 2.52
C ILE A 18 64.11 -16.78 2.74
N PRO A 19 63.51 -16.43 3.90
CA PRO A 19 62.06 -16.46 4.08
C PRO A 19 61.32 -15.52 3.13
N LEU A 20 61.87 -14.34 2.84
CA LEU A 20 61.25 -13.37 1.94
C LEU A 20 61.19 -13.90 0.50
N ILE A 21 62.28 -14.51 0.02
CA ILE A 21 62.36 -15.15 -1.30
C ILE A 21 61.44 -16.38 -1.37
N ARG A 22 61.28 -17.15 -0.28
CA ARG A 22 60.33 -18.27 -0.22
C ARG A 22 58.87 -17.85 -0.20
N ARG A 23 58.55 -16.70 0.41
CA ARG A 23 57.17 -16.16 0.48
C ARG A 23 56.71 -15.55 -0.84
N SER A 24 57.61 -15.03 -1.67
CA SER A 24 57.23 -14.44 -2.97
C SER A 24 56.46 -15.39 -3.90
N PRO A 25 56.94 -16.62 -4.20
CA PRO A 25 56.21 -17.57 -5.04
C PRO A 25 54.94 -18.11 -4.36
N GLU A 26 54.91 -18.19 -3.02
CA GLU A 26 53.68 -18.53 -2.28
C GLU A 26 52.61 -17.44 -2.42
N VAL A 27 53.02 -16.16 -2.42
CA VAL A 27 52.12 -15.02 -2.63
C VAL A 27 51.66 -14.97 -4.09
N GLU A 28 52.54 -15.21 -5.05
CA GLU A 28 52.17 -15.33 -6.47
C GLU A 28 51.18 -16.48 -6.71
N GLY A 29 51.40 -17.64 -6.10
CA GLY A 29 50.46 -18.77 -6.15
C GLY A 29 49.10 -18.42 -5.54
N LYS A 30 49.08 -17.75 -4.37
CA LYS A 30 47.82 -17.29 -3.74
C LYS A 30 47.11 -16.20 -4.54
N LEU A 31 47.85 -15.34 -5.23
CA LEU A 31 47.29 -14.34 -6.14
C LEU A 31 46.62 -15.00 -7.33
N ALA A 32 47.26 -16.00 -7.95
CA ALA A 32 46.68 -16.78 -9.04
C ALA A 32 45.40 -17.51 -8.60
N GLU A 33 45.41 -18.20 -7.45
CA GLU A 33 44.21 -18.84 -6.90
C GLU A 33 43.10 -17.85 -6.54
N ALA A 34 43.45 -16.64 -6.11
CA ALA A 34 42.49 -15.58 -5.80
C ALA A 34 41.83 -15.05 -7.08
N ASP A 35 42.58 -14.92 -8.17
CA ASP A 35 42.07 -14.51 -9.47
C ASP A 35 41.13 -15.57 -10.08
N GLU A 36 41.49 -16.86 -10.00
CA GLU A 36 40.61 -17.96 -10.40
C GLU A 36 39.30 -17.96 -9.58
N ARG A 37 39.40 -17.86 -8.24
CA ARG A 37 38.23 -17.76 -7.37
C ARG A 37 37.37 -16.53 -7.67
N LYS A 38 37.99 -15.40 -8.04
CA LYS A 38 37.27 -14.18 -8.40
C LYS A 38 36.47 -14.38 -9.68
N ILE A 39 37.02 -15.08 -10.68
CA ILE A 39 36.32 -15.43 -11.91
C ILE A 39 35.12 -16.33 -11.59
N GLU A 40 35.31 -17.41 -10.82
CA GLU A 40 34.23 -18.31 -10.42
C GLU A 40 33.12 -17.61 -9.63
N ILE A 41 33.48 -16.72 -8.71
CA ILE A 41 32.52 -15.93 -7.94
C ILE A 41 31.75 -15.01 -8.88
N ASN A 42 32.42 -14.39 -9.85
CA ASN A 42 31.76 -13.50 -10.79
C ASN A 42 30.76 -14.24 -11.68
N GLU A 43 31.11 -15.42 -12.17
CA GLU A 43 30.19 -16.29 -12.93
C GLU A 43 28.96 -16.66 -12.10
N LYS A 44 29.15 -17.08 -10.85
CA LYS A 44 28.03 -17.38 -9.92
C LYS A 44 27.19 -16.13 -9.63
N ARG A 45 27.80 -14.96 -9.47
CA ARG A 45 27.08 -13.69 -9.25
C ARG A 45 26.19 -13.32 -10.42
N GLU A 46 26.67 -13.48 -11.65
CA GLU A 46 25.86 -13.20 -12.85
C GLU A 46 24.65 -14.14 -12.95
N GLN A 47 24.81 -15.41 -12.59
CA GLN A 47 23.69 -16.37 -12.55
C GLN A 47 22.57 -15.94 -11.58
N PHE A 48 22.94 -15.39 -10.41
CA PHE A 48 21.96 -14.94 -9.40
C PHE A 48 21.54 -13.46 -9.54
N ARG A 49 22.13 -12.70 -10.48
CA ARG A 49 21.81 -11.29 -10.68
C ARG A 49 20.33 -11.07 -10.96
N VAL A 50 19.72 -11.95 -11.76
CA VAL A 50 18.27 -11.89 -12.07
C VAL A 50 17.39 -12.03 -10.82
N VAL A 51 17.82 -12.83 -9.84
CA VAL A 51 17.11 -12.96 -8.54
C VAL A 51 17.21 -11.66 -7.75
N ALA A 52 18.40 -11.04 -7.73
CA ALA A 52 18.61 -9.77 -7.05
C ALA A 52 17.81 -8.63 -7.71
N THR A 53 17.77 -8.57 -9.05
CA THR A 53 16.95 -7.61 -9.79
C THR A 53 15.47 -7.82 -9.46
N ARG A 54 14.97 -9.07 -9.46
CA ARG A 54 13.59 -9.38 -9.08
C ARG A 54 13.29 -8.98 -7.63
N GLY A 55 14.19 -9.29 -6.70
CA GLY A 55 14.06 -8.90 -5.29
C GLY A 55 14.01 -7.37 -5.11
N SER A 56 14.84 -6.64 -5.84
CA SER A 56 14.82 -5.17 -5.84
C SER A 56 13.47 -4.61 -6.30
N ILE A 57 12.89 -5.16 -7.38
CA ILE A 57 11.56 -4.77 -7.87
C ILE A 57 10.49 -5.02 -6.79
N MET A 58 10.52 -6.19 -6.15
CA MET A 58 9.55 -6.53 -5.10
C MET A 58 9.68 -5.59 -3.90
N TYR A 59 10.91 -5.30 -3.44
CA TYR A 59 11.14 -4.37 -2.33
C TYR A 59 10.63 -2.96 -2.66
N PHE A 60 10.99 -2.41 -3.82
CA PHE A 60 10.52 -1.08 -4.20
C PHE A 60 9.00 -1.03 -4.39
N ASN A 61 8.38 -2.11 -4.87
CA ASN A 61 6.92 -2.22 -4.89
C ASN A 61 6.31 -2.19 -3.48
N MET A 62 6.91 -2.88 -2.51
CA MET A 62 6.45 -2.82 -1.11
C MET A 62 6.57 -1.41 -0.53
N THR A 63 7.69 -0.72 -0.76
CA THR A 63 7.90 0.63 -0.24
C THR A 63 6.95 1.62 -0.88
N ASP A 64 6.66 1.47 -2.18
CA ASP A 64 5.77 2.37 -2.90
C ASP A 64 4.33 2.32 -2.39
N MET A 65 3.90 1.19 -1.82
CA MET A 65 2.60 1.08 -1.14
C MET A 65 2.48 2.03 0.07
N THR A 66 3.59 2.53 0.60
CA THR A 66 3.55 3.55 1.67
C THR A 66 2.94 4.88 1.20
N ASN A 67 3.02 5.15 -0.10
CA ASN A 67 2.55 6.41 -0.69
C ASN A 67 1.06 6.38 -1.09
N VAL A 68 0.35 5.28 -0.78
CA VAL A 68 -1.09 5.17 -1.09
C VAL A 68 -1.85 6.23 -0.30
N VAL A 69 -2.73 6.95 -0.96
CA VAL A 69 -3.60 7.96 -0.34
C VAL A 69 -5.02 7.40 -0.26
N ASN A 70 -5.73 7.69 0.82
CA ASN A 70 -7.15 7.38 0.95
C ASN A 70 -7.95 8.40 0.10
N PRO A 71 -8.73 7.97 -0.89
CA PRO A 71 -9.45 8.89 -1.78
C PRO A 71 -10.57 9.66 -1.08
N ILE A 72 -11.14 9.12 0.00
CA ILE A 72 -12.27 9.74 0.72
C ILE A 72 -11.78 10.81 1.69
N THR A 73 -10.72 10.50 2.46
CA THR A 73 -10.22 11.42 3.49
C THR A 73 -9.09 12.31 2.99
N GLY A 74 -8.52 12.02 1.81
CA GLY A 74 -7.32 12.69 1.28
C GLY A 74 -6.06 12.44 2.12
N GLN A 75 -6.14 11.60 3.16
CA GLN A 75 -5.02 11.29 4.06
C GLN A 75 -4.19 10.12 3.53
N PRO A 76 -2.87 10.09 3.78
CA PRO A 76 -2.03 8.96 3.39
C PRO A 76 -2.42 7.70 4.21
N SER A 77 -3.25 6.82 3.64
CA SER A 77 -3.55 5.50 4.24
C SER A 77 -2.38 4.54 4.14
N GLY A 78 -1.52 4.73 3.15
CA GLY A 78 -0.31 3.94 2.94
C GLY A 78 0.69 4.04 4.08
N TRP A 79 0.56 5.04 4.97
CA TRP A 79 1.38 5.12 6.19
C TRP A 79 1.42 3.80 6.97
N MET A 80 0.28 3.11 7.08
CA MET A 80 0.16 1.84 7.80
C MET A 80 0.78 0.65 7.05
N TYR A 81 1.05 0.79 5.76
CA TYR A 81 1.69 -0.24 4.92
C TYR A 81 3.22 -0.20 4.98
N ASN A 82 3.81 0.72 5.74
CA ASN A 82 5.26 0.91 5.81
C ASN A 82 5.99 -0.34 6.28
N CYS A 83 6.76 -0.99 5.41
CA CYS A 83 7.56 -2.18 5.72
C CYS A 83 9.05 -1.85 5.80
N SER A 84 9.79 -2.54 6.67
CA SER A 84 11.24 -2.38 6.76
C SER A 84 11.99 -3.24 5.75
N LEU A 85 13.22 -2.83 5.43
CA LEU A 85 14.13 -3.66 4.64
C LEU A 85 14.46 -4.98 5.36
N LEU A 86 14.57 -4.97 6.69
CA LEU A 86 14.84 -6.18 7.47
C LEU A 86 13.71 -7.20 7.30
N GLN A 87 12.45 -6.78 7.39
CA GLN A 87 11.30 -7.65 7.11
C GLN A 87 11.37 -8.24 5.70
N PHE A 88 11.72 -7.43 4.69
CA PHE A 88 11.88 -7.94 3.33
C PHE A 88 13.01 -8.96 3.20
N LEU A 89 14.17 -8.70 3.81
CA LEU A 89 15.33 -9.60 3.77
C LEU A 89 15.03 -10.94 4.43
N GLU A 90 14.28 -10.95 5.53
CA GLU A 90 13.82 -12.19 6.16
C GLU A 90 12.94 -13.01 5.20
N GLN A 91 11.96 -12.38 4.56
CA GLN A 91 11.11 -13.06 3.58
C GLN A 91 11.91 -13.54 2.35
N PHE A 92 12.91 -12.78 1.94
CA PHE A 92 13.83 -13.16 0.87
C PHE A 92 14.65 -14.41 1.25
N GLU A 93 15.21 -14.45 2.45
CA GLU A 93 15.98 -15.59 2.95
C GLU A 93 15.12 -16.85 3.10
N ILE A 94 13.91 -16.71 3.64
CA ILE A 94 12.91 -17.78 3.72
C ILE A 94 12.63 -18.32 2.32
N SER A 95 12.47 -17.43 1.34
CA SER A 95 12.19 -17.81 -0.05
C SER A 95 13.32 -18.62 -0.67
N VAL A 96 14.57 -18.23 -0.46
CA VAL A 96 15.74 -18.98 -0.95
C VAL A 96 15.86 -20.35 -0.27
N ARG A 97 15.56 -20.45 1.02
CA ARG A 97 15.66 -21.70 1.80
C ARG A 97 14.55 -22.71 1.49
N GLN A 98 13.30 -22.23 1.37
CA GLN A 98 12.11 -23.06 1.18
C GLN A 98 11.82 -23.39 -0.28
N SER A 99 12.38 -22.64 -1.24
CA SER A 99 12.24 -22.94 -2.67
C SER A 99 12.75 -24.34 -3.02
N GLU A 100 12.13 -24.93 -4.04
CA GLU A 100 12.49 -26.25 -4.56
C GLU A 100 13.95 -26.29 -5.01
N LYS A 101 14.73 -27.25 -4.49
CA LYS A 101 16.14 -27.41 -4.83
C LYS A 101 16.25 -28.26 -6.11
N CYS A 102 16.55 -27.63 -7.23
CA CYS A 102 16.73 -28.31 -8.53
C CYS A 102 18.15 -28.14 -9.10
N GLN A 103 18.53 -29.05 -10.01
CA GLN A 103 19.68 -28.93 -10.92
C GLN A 103 19.14 -28.95 -12.36
N PRO A 104 19.67 -28.17 -13.32
CA PRO A 104 20.78 -27.21 -13.23
C PRO A 104 20.43 -25.89 -12.51
N THR A 105 21.46 -25.09 -12.17
CA THR A 105 21.33 -23.81 -11.44
C THR A 105 20.35 -22.83 -12.09
N SER A 106 20.26 -22.79 -13.42
CA SER A 106 19.30 -21.93 -14.13
C SER A 106 17.84 -22.21 -13.75
N LYS A 107 17.42 -23.48 -13.73
CA LYS A 107 16.07 -23.87 -13.30
C LYS A 107 15.83 -23.55 -11.84
N ARG A 108 16.86 -23.69 -10.98
CA ARG A 108 16.74 -23.30 -9.57
C ARG A 108 16.51 -21.80 -9.42
N VAL A 109 17.20 -20.97 -10.20
CA VAL A 109 17.03 -19.51 -10.20
C VAL A 109 15.59 -19.12 -10.57
N GLU A 110 15.01 -19.75 -11.58
CA GLU A 110 13.60 -19.54 -11.96
C GLU A 110 12.63 -19.92 -10.83
N LYS A 111 12.85 -21.08 -10.18
CA LYS A 111 12.03 -21.53 -9.04
C LYS A 111 12.14 -20.59 -7.84
N ILE A 112 13.34 -20.08 -7.54
CA ILE A 112 13.54 -19.07 -6.50
C ILE A 112 12.75 -17.81 -6.83
N ILE A 113 12.82 -17.33 -8.08
CA ILE A 113 12.10 -16.13 -8.54
C ILE A 113 10.58 -16.30 -8.38
N GLN A 114 10.04 -17.43 -8.82
CA GLN A 114 8.61 -17.73 -8.71
C GLN A 114 8.15 -17.79 -7.25
N PHE A 115 8.89 -18.52 -6.41
CA PHE A 115 8.56 -18.66 -4.99
C PHE A 115 8.68 -17.32 -4.24
N LEU A 116 9.75 -16.57 -4.48
CA LEU A 116 9.99 -15.25 -3.89
C LEU A 116 8.85 -14.28 -4.25
N THR A 117 8.49 -14.22 -5.54
CA THR A 117 7.44 -13.31 -6.02
C THR A 117 6.12 -13.61 -5.32
N TYR A 118 5.74 -14.90 -5.23
CA TYR A 118 4.51 -15.33 -4.57
C TYR A 118 4.54 -15.11 -3.05
N LYS A 119 5.65 -15.44 -2.37
CA LYS A 119 5.76 -15.29 -0.91
C LYS A 119 5.70 -13.83 -0.47
N VAL A 120 6.43 -12.94 -1.16
CA VAL A 120 6.42 -11.50 -0.85
C VAL A 120 5.07 -10.88 -1.19
N TYR A 121 4.47 -11.26 -2.33
CA TYR A 121 3.10 -10.88 -2.65
C TYR A 121 2.14 -11.27 -1.53
N ARG A 122 2.20 -12.53 -1.07
CA ARG A 122 1.27 -13.02 -0.05
C ARG A 122 1.44 -12.32 1.29
N TYR A 123 2.68 -12.08 1.68
CA TYR A 123 3.03 -11.35 2.90
C TYR A 123 2.44 -9.93 2.89
N MET A 124 2.58 -9.21 1.78
CA MET A 124 1.98 -7.88 1.65
C MET A 124 0.46 -7.92 1.57
N ASN A 125 -0.10 -8.79 0.73
CA ASN A 125 -1.54 -8.88 0.49
C ASN A 125 -2.35 -9.17 1.78
N ARG A 126 -1.72 -9.78 2.80
CA ARG A 126 -2.31 -9.97 4.14
C ARG A 126 -2.52 -8.66 4.90
N GLY A 127 -1.67 -7.67 4.70
CA GLY A 127 -1.73 -6.37 5.37
C GLY A 127 -2.36 -5.25 4.53
N LEU A 128 -2.81 -5.54 3.30
CA LEU A 128 -3.44 -4.58 2.40
C LEU A 128 -4.97 -4.65 2.49
N TYR A 129 -5.63 -3.51 2.45
CA TYR A 129 -7.09 -3.43 2.37
C TYR A 129 -7.56 -3.88 1.00
N GLU A 130 -8.79 -4.41 0.89
CA GLU A 130 -9.30 -5.04 -0.33
C GLU A 130 -9.19 -4.13 -1.55
N ARG A 131 -9.53 -2.84 -1.38
CA ARG A 131 -9.42 -1.80 -2.41
C ARG A 131 -8.01 -1.64 -3.00
N ASP A 132 -6.98 -1.89 -2.20
CA ASP A 132 -5.58 -1.65 -2.54
C ASP A 132 -4.88 -2.92 -3.08
N LYS A 133 -5.49 -4.10 -2.91
CA LYS A 133 -4.93 -5.38 -3.34
C LYS A 133 -4.79 -5.48 -4.85
N MET A 134 -5.84 -5.12 -5.61
CA MET A 134 -5.81 -5.20 -7.07
C MET A 134 -4.75 -4.28 -7.65
N MET A 135 -4.68 -3.05 -7.14
CA MET A 135 -3.65 -2.08 -7.50
C MET A 135 -2.24 -2.63 -7.28
N PHE A 136 -1.98 -3.22 -6.12
CA PHE A 136 -0.66 -3.79 -5.82
C PHE A 136 -0.27 -4.91 -6.79
N LYS A 137 -1.20 -5.83 -7.10
CA LYS A 137 -0.97 -6.91 -8.06
C LYS A 137 -0.64 -6.37 -9.46
N LEU A 138 -1.38 -5.35 -9.90
CA LEU A 138 -1.16 -4.71 -11.19
C LEU A 138 0.21 -4.01 -11.23
N LEU A 139 0.56 -3.24 -10.19
CA LEU A 139 1.86 -2.56 -10.06
C LEU A 139 3.03 -3.56 -10.12
N VAL A 140 2.93 -4.67 -9.39
CA VAL A 140 3.95 -5.73 -9.41
C VAL A 140 4.11 -6.28 -10.82
N THR A 141 3.00 -6.60 -11.49
CA THR A 141 3.01 -7.15 -12.85
C THR A 141 3.62 -6.16 -13.86
N LEU A 142 3.19 -4.89 -13.83
CA LEU A 142 3.70 -3.87 -14.73
C LEU A 142 5.21 -3.64 -14.56
N LYS A 143 5.70 -3.49 -13.32
CA LYS A 143 7.13 -3.27 -13.09
C LYS A 143 8.00 -4.46 -13.49
N ILE A 144 7.50 -5.68 -13.29
CA ILE A 144 8.16 -6.89 -13.78
C ILE A 144 8.34 -6.82 -15.31
N LEU A 145 7.28 -6.47 -16.04
CA LEU A 145 7.31 -6.42 -17.49
C LEU A 145 8.16 -5.27 -18.06
N VAL A 146 8.19 -4.12 -17.37
CA VAL A 146 9.09 -3.01 -17.71
C VAL A 146 10.54 -3.44 -17.58
N MET A 147 10.89 -4.12 -16.49
CA MET A 147 12.27 -4.56 -16.25
C MET A 147 12.71 -5.70 -17.18
N ASP A 148 11.77 -6.53 -17.62
CA ASP A 148 12.01 -7.55 -18.65
C ASP A 148 11.99 -6.96 -20.08
N ASN A 149 11.88 -5.62 -20.23
CA ASN A 149 11.81 -4.87 -21.50
C ASN A 149 10.69 -5.32 -22.46
N LYS A 150 9.62 -5.93 -21.94
CA LYS A 150 8.45 -6.33 -22.75
C LYS A 150 7.50 -5.17 -22.99
N ILE A 151 7.39 -4.27 -22.01
CA ILE A 151 6.61 -3.04 -22.10
C ILE A 151 7.50 -1.85 -21.76
N THR A 152 7.18 -0.69 -22.32
CA THR A 152 7.90 0.55 -22.05
C THR A 152 7.19 1.40 -21.00
N GLY A 153 7.90 2.37 -20.42
CA GLY A 153 7.27 3.37 -19.53
C GLY A 153 6.20 4.21 -20.25
N GLY A 154 6.32 4.39 -21.57
CA GLY A 154 5.30 5.02 -22.41
C GLY A 154 4.01 4.21 -22.44
N ASP A 155 4.12 2.89 -22.60
CA ASP A 155 2.98 1.96 -22.62
C ASP A 155 2.22 2.00 -21.29
N VAL A 156 2.94 2.01 -20.17
CA VAL A 156 2.34 2.15 -18.83
C VAL A 156 1.67 3.52 -18.69
N SER A 157 2.30 4.59 -19.16
CA SER A 157 1.70 5.92 -19.15
C SER A 157 0.42 5.98 -20.00
N MET A 158 0.35 5.23 -21.11
CA MET A 158 -0.84 5.13 -21.95
C MET A 158 -1.99 4.46 -21.20
N LEU A 159 -1.74 3.33 -20.54
CA LEU A 159 -2.75 2.64 -19.73
C LEU A 159 -3.34 3.53 -18.63
N LEU A 160 -2.50 4.37 -18.00
CA LEU A 160 -2.88 5.17 -16.84
C LEU A 160 -3.51 6.52 -17.20
N LYS A 161 -2.93 7.26 -18.14
CA LYS A 161 -3.40 8.59 -18.52
C LYS A 161 -4.48 8.54 -19.60
N GLY A 162 -4.42 7.54 -20.49
CA GLY A 162 -5.25 7.50 -21.68
C GLY A 162 -5.16 8.82 -22.48
N GLY A 163 -6.29 9.25 -23.02
CA GLY A 163 -6.43 10.50 -23.78
C GLY A 163 -6.73 11.74 -22.93
N SER A 164 -6.56 11.69 -21.60
CA SER A 164 -6.89 12.81 -20.70
C SER A 164 -6.09 14.10 -20.96
N ALA A 165 -4.92 13.99 -21.58
CA ALA A 165 -4.07 15.12 -21.94
C ALA A 165 -4.42 15.75 -23.30
N LEU A 166 -5.38 15.19 -24.05
CA LEU A 166 -5.77 15.68 -25.36
C LEU A 166 -6.95 16.64 -25.28
N ASP A 167 -6.86 17.76 -26.01
CA ASP A 167 -7.92 18.74 -26.11
C ASP A 167 -8.96 18.36 -27.17
N ILE A 168 -10.23 18.30 -26.77
CA ILE A 168 -11.37 17.96 -27.64
C ILE A 168 -11.42 18.84 -28.89
N LYS A 169 -11.07 20.14 -28.76
CA LYS A 169 -11.15 21.11 -29.86
C LYS A 169 -9.99 21.03 -30.85
N ALA A 170 -8.83 20.54 -30.40
CA ALA A 170 -7.65 20.40 -31.25
C ALA A 170 -7.68 19.10 -32.07
N GLU A 171 -8.50 18.14 -31.65
CA GLU A 171 -8.52 16.79 -32.17
C GLU A 171 -9.65 16.53 -33.18
N ARG A 172 -9.56 15.39 -33.88
CA ARG A 172 -10.61 14.95 -34.81
C ARG A 172 -11.92 14.75 -34.05
N SER A 173 -12.99 15.42 -34.50
CA SER A 173 -14.31 15.29 -33.91
C SER A 173 -14.80 13.84 -33.94
N ASN A 174 -15.46 13.42 -32.87
CA ASN A 174 -16.08 12.11 -32.77
C ASN A 174 -17.19 11.96 -33.84
N PRO A 175 -17.08 11.00 -34.77
CA PRO A 175 -18.11 10.78 -35.79
C PRO A 175 -19.28 9.91 -35.27
N PHE A 176 -19.15 9.30 -34.09
CA PHE A 176 -20.08 8.30 -33.57
C PHE A 176 -20.95 8.85 -32.43
N ARG A 177 -22.26 8.63 -32.51
CA ARG A 177 -23.20 9.05 -31.45
C ARG A 177 -23.20 8.15 -30.22
N TRP A 178 -22.77 6.90 -30.36
CA TRP A 178 -22.76 5.91 -29.28
C TRP A 178 -21.48 5.94 -28.43
N LEU A 179 -20.40 6.55 -28.94
CA LEU A 179 -19.17 6.79 -28.18
C LEU A 179 -19.21 8.16 -27.51
N SER A 180 -18.75 8.23 -26.26
CA SER A 180 -18.52 9.51 -25.60
C SER A 180 -17.21 10.14 -26.10
N ASP A 181 -17.14 11.47 -26.05
CA ASP A 181 -15.93 12.21 -26.47
C ASP A 181 -14.71 11.83 -25.62
N ARG A 182 -14.90 11.53 -24.32
CA ARG A 182 -13.84 11.04 -23.44
C ARG A 182 -13.24 9.72 -23.94
N ILE A 183 -14.09 8.76 -24.30
CA ILE A 183 -13.63 7.47 -24.85
C ILE A 183 -12.95 7.67 -26.20
N TRP A 184 -13.50 8.57 -27.03
CA TRP A 184 -12.92 8.90 -28.33
C TRP A 184 -11.50 9.46 -28.22
N LEU A 185 -11.25 10.35 -27.26
CA LEU A 185 -9.89 10.85 -26.98
C LEU A 185 -8.93 9.72 -26.56
N ASN A 186 -9.40 8.75 -25.77
CA ASN A 186 -8.58 7.58 -25.41
C ASN A 186 -8.18 6.77 -26.65
N VAL A 187 -9.12 6.56 -27.58
CA VAL A 187 -8.87 5.85 -28.84
C VAL A 187 -7.88 6.61 -29.74
N ILE A 188 -8.00 7.94 -29.82
CA ILE A 188 -7.05 8.78 -30.57
C ILE A 188 -5.64 8.66 -30.00
N GLN A 189 -5.51 8.76 -28.67
CA GLN A 189 -4.22 8.61 -28.03
C GLN A 189 -3.63 7.22 -28.29
N MET A 190 -4.45 6.17 -28.19
CA MET A 190 -4.04 4.80 -28.47
C MET A 190 -3.53 4.61 -29.91
N SER A 191 -4.16 5.26 -30.88
CA SER A 191 -3.75 5.23 -32.29
C SER A 191 -2.35 5.81 -32.53
N ARG A 192 -1.89 6.73 -31.67
CA ARG A 192 -0.60 7.41 -31.80
C ARG A 192 0.54 6.72 -31.06
N GLN A 193 0.23 5.93 -30.03
CA GLN A 193 1.25 5.36 -29.15
C GLN A 193 1.95 4.17 -29.80
N PRO A 194 3.30 4.15 -29.82
CA PRO A 194 4.06 2.94 -30.10
C PRO A 194 3.97 2.00 -28.90
N PHE A 195 3.84 0.69 -29.13
CA PHE A 195 3.80 -0.32 -28.08
C PHE A 195 5.02 -1.24 -28.16
N GLY A 196 5.51 -1.66 -26.99
CA GLY A 196 6.61 -2.62 -26.86
C GLY A 196 8.00 -2.05 -27.16
N SER A 197 9.03 -2.89 -27.00
CA SER A 197 10.42 -2.55 -27.27
C SER A 197 10.68 -2.23 -28.75
N ASP A 198 9.93 -2.88 -29.65
CA ASP A 198 10.04 -2.70 -31.10
C ASP A 198 9.39 -1.39 -31.59
N GLN A 199 8.76 -0.62 -30.70
CA GLN A 199 8.13 0.67 -30.98
C GLN A 199 7.11 0.64 -32.13
N VAL A 200 6.40 -0.48 -32.27
CA VAL A 200 5.41 -0.64 -33.34
C VAL A 200 4.11 0.02 -32.91
N VAL A 201 3.58 0.91 -33.77
CA VAL A 201 2.27 1.54 -33.55
C VAL A 201 1.17 0.55 -33.89
N PHE A 202 0.91 -0.39 -32.97
CA PHE A 202 0.00 -1.52 -33.17
C PHE A 202 -1.43 -1.07 -33.54
N PHE A 203 -1.94 -0.01 -32.90
CA PHE A 203 -3.30 0.51 -33.10
C PHE A 203 -3.39 1.67 -34.10
N ARG A 204 -2.41 1.86 -34.98
CA ARG A 204 -2.40 3.01 -35.92
C ARG A 204 -3.70 3.18 -36.70
N GLU A 205 -4.24 2.06 -37.20
CA GLU A 205 -5.40 2.01 -38.09
C GLU A 205 -6.74 1.88 -37.35
N ILE A 206 -6.76 1.92 -36.00
CA ILE A 206 -7.97 1.60 -35.23
C ILE A 206 -9.14 2.53 -35.57
N ILE A 207 -8.84 3.81 -35.79
CA ILE A 207 -9.84 4.83 -36.16
C ILE A 207 -10.52 4.45 -37.49
N ASP A 208 -9.73 4.02 -38.47
CA ASP A 208 -10.23 3.66 -39.79
C ASP A 208 -11.01 2.34 -39.73
N PHE A 209 -10.60 1.38 -38.89
CA PHE A 209 -11.33 0.12 -38.71
C PHE A 209 -12.67 0.32 -38.01
N ILE A 210 -12.74 1.14 -36.96
CA ILE A 210 -14.02 1.46 -36.31
C ILE A 210 -14.97 2.15 -37.31
N GLN A 211 -14.46 3.02 -38.18
CA GLN A 211 -15.27 3.66 -39.23
C GLN A 211 -15.77 2.69 -40.30
N ARG A 212 -14.93 1.74 -40.73
CA ARG A 212 -15.29 0.75 -41.76
C ARG A 212 -16.23 -0.33 -41.22
N ASN A 213 -16.07 -0.72 -39.96
CA ASN A 213 -16.74 -1.87 -39.34
C ASN A 213 -17.56 -1.47 -38.10
N GLU A 214 -18.26 -0.34 -38.16
CA GLU A 214 -18.98 0.24 -37.00
C GLU A 214 -19.93 -0.76 -36.32
N ALA A 215 -20.64 -1.59 -37.10
CA ALA A 215 -21.63 -2.52 -36.57
C ALA A 215 -21.03 -3.56 -35.59
N ASN A 216 -19.85 -4.11 -35.91
CA ASN A 216 -19.20 -5.10 -35.05
C ASN A 216 -18.55 -4.45 -33.83
N TRP A 217 -17.94 -3.27 -34.00
CA TRP A 217 -17.39 -2.50 -32.88
C TRP A 217 -18.47 -2.05 -31.90
N ARG A 218 -19.62 -1.61 -32.40
CA ARG A 218 -20.78 -1.28 -31.57
C ARG A 218 -21.31 -2.53 -30.85
N LYS A 219 -21.44 -3.66 -31.54
CA LYS A 219 -21.85 -4.91 -30.90
C LYS A 219 -20.91 -5.32 -29.78
N TRP A 220 -19.60 -5.22 -29.99
CA TRP A 220 -18.59 -5.51 -28.97
C TRP A 220 -18.67 -4.51 -27.80
N PHE A 221 -18.91 -3.23 -28.07
CA PHE A 221 -19.06 -2.20 -27.04
C PHE A 221 -20.33 -2.37 -26.20
N ASP A 222 -21.45 -2.77 -26.83
CA ASP A 222 -22.75 -2.97 -26.17
C ASP A 222 -22.82 -4.32 -25.41
N GLU A 223 -21.82 -5.19 -25.57
CA GLU A 223 -21.75 -6.49 -24.89
C GLU A 223 -21.53 -6.33 -23.37
N ASN A 224 -22.06 -7.26 -22.58
CA ASN A 224 -21.91 -7.22 -21.12
C ASN A 224 -20.50 -7.62 -20.67
N GLU A 225 -19.85 -8.52 -21.42
CA GLU A 225 -18.53 -9.09 -21.13
C GLU A 225 -17.57 -8.94 -22.33
N PRO A 226 -17.22 -7.71 -22.72
CA PRO A 226 -16.38 -7.44 -23.88
C PRO A 226 -14.97 -8.05 -23.76
N GLU A 227 -14.46 -8.26 -22.55
CA GLU A 227 -13.13 -8.84 -22.29
C GLU A 227 -13.01 -10.32 -22.68
N ASN A 228 -14.14 -11.04 -22.69
CA ASN A 228 -14.23 -12.45 -23.09
C ASN A 228 -14.49 -12.61 -24.60
N CYS A 229 -14.92 -11.54 -25.25
CA CYS A 229 -15.24 -11.53 -26.67
C CYS A 229 -14.00 -11.22 -27.52
N PRO A 230 -13.89 -11.79 -28.73
CA PRO A 230 -12.79 -11.47 -29.63
C PRO A 230 -12.85 -9.99 -30.03
N VAL A 231 -11.72 -9.30 -29.94
CA VAL A 231 -11.64 -7.87 -30.31
C VAL A 231 -11.80 -7.74 -31.82
N PRO A 232 -12.79 -6.98 -32.33
CA PRO A 232 -12.99 -6.84 -33.77
C PRO A 232 -11.70 -6.39 -34.48
N ASP A 233 -11.40 -7.00 -35.62
CA ASP A 233 -10.27 -6.68 -36.51
C ASP A 233 -8.83 -6.86 -35.93
N TYR A 234 -8.68 -7.00 -34.60
CA TYR A 234 -7.39 -7.08 -33.91
C TYR A 234 -7.12 -8.40 -33.17
N ASP A 235 -8.14 -9.24 -32.92
CA ASP A 235 -8.00 -10.42 -32.07
C ASP A 235 -6.88 -11.37 -32.53
N GLU A 236 -6.80 -11.66 -33.83
CA GLU A 236 -5.74 -12.51 -34.38
C GLU A 236 -4.34 -11.92 -34.13
N ARG A 237 -4.17 -10.61 -34.35
CA ARG A 237 -2.88 -9.93 -34.13
C ARG A 237 -2.50 -9.91 -32.65
N ILE A 238 -3.47 -9.74 -31.77
CA ILE A 238 -3.28 -9.76 -30.31
C ILE A 238 -2.86 -11.17 -29.86
N ASN A 239 -3.54 -12.20 -30.35
CA ASN A 239 -3.26 -13.59 -29.95
C ASN A 239 -1.94 -14.13 -30.52
N MET A 240 -1.44 -13.57 -31.63
CA MET A 240 -0.13 -13.90 -32.18
C MET A 240 1.01 -13.51 -31.24
N ASP A 241 0.90 -12.36 -30.55
CA ASP A 241 1.91 -11.92 -29.59
C ASP A 241 1.55 -12.36 -28.16
N ARG A 242 2.10 -13.49 -27.72
CA ARG A 242 1.89 -14.01 -26.36
C ARG A 242 2.44 -13.11 -25.25
N SER A 243 3.38 -12.22 -25.58
CA SER A 243 4.09 -11.42 -24.57
C SER A 243 3.43 -10.07 -24.35
N LEU A 244 3.01 -9.41 -25.43
CA LEU A 244 2.41 -8.08 -25.42
C LEU A 244 0.89 -8.12 -25.60
N GLY A 245 0.34 -9.17 -26.23
CA GLY A 245 -1.08 -9.34 -26.51
C GLY A 245 -2.00 -9.16 -25.29
N PRO A 246 -1.75 -9.82 -24.15
CA PRO A 246 -2.57 -9.63 -22.95
C PRO A 246 -2.60 -8.18 -22.45
N PHE A 247 -1.48 -7.46 -22.58
CA PHE A 247 -1.39 -6.05 -22.23
C PHE A 247 -2.17 -5.17 -23.23
N LEU A 248 -2.07 -5.45 -24.53
CA LEU A 248 -2.81 -4.72 -25.57
C LEU A 248 -4.32 -4.88 -25.40
N ARG A 249 -4.79 -6.09 -25.05
CA ARG A 249 -6.20 -6.34 -24.73
C ARG A 249 -6.65 -5.50 -23.54
N LEU A 250 -5.85 -5.45 -22.46
CA LEU A 250 -6.13 -4.61 -21.30
C LEU A 250 -6.23 -3.12 -21.67
N VAL A 251 -5.31 -2.61 -22.52
CA VAL A 251 -5.32 -1.21 -22.95
C VAL A 251 -6.58 -0.87 -23.76
N ILE A 252 -7.00 -1.72 -24.70
CA ILE A 252 -8.23 -1.49 -25.48
C ILE A 252 -9.46 -1.48 -24.57
N VAL A 253 -9.59 -2.49 -23.69
CA VAL A 253 -10.72 -2.58 -22.77
C VAL A 253 -10.74 -1.34 -21.87
N ARG A 254 -9.60 -0.93 -21.30
CA ARG A 254 -9.53 0.31 -20.52
C ARG A 254 -9.94 1.53 -21.35
N CYS A 255 -9.49 1.66 -22.59
CA CYS A 255 -9.78 2.86 -23.40
C CYS A 255 -11.26 2.98 -23.75
N MET A 256 -11.92 1.86 -24.08
CA MET A 256 -13.32 1.85 -24.52
C MET A 256 -14.32 1.58 -23.39
N ARG A 257 -14.08 0.59 -22.55
CA ARG A 257 -14.97 0.13 -21.47
C ARG A 257 -14.24 0.20 -20.13
N GLU A 258 -14.16 1.42 -19.58
CA GLU A 258 -13.45 1.68 -18.33
C GLU A 258 -14.00 0.87 -17.14
N ASP A 259 -15.29 0.50 -17.19
CA ASP A 259 -15.99 -0.28 -16.18
C ASP A 259 -15.51 -1.73 -16.05
N ARG A 260 -15.00 -2.33 -17.15
CA ARG A 260 -14.48 -3.72 -17.13
C ARG A 260 -12.98 -3.77 -16.86
N THR A 261 -12.34 -2.63 -16.55
CA THR A 261 -10.89 -2.56 -16.30
C THR A 261 -10.46 -3.48 -15.16
N GLY A 262 -11.18 -3.54 -14.04
CA GLY A 262 -10.80 -4.40 -12.90
C GLY A 262 -10.79 -5.90 -13.25
N VAL A 263 -11.77 -6.35 -14.03
CA VAL A 263 -11.86 -7.74 -14.51
C VAL A 263 -10.74 -8.02 -15.52
N SER A 264 -10.53 -7.10 -16.47
CA SER A 264 -9.46 -7.23 -17.46
C SER A 264 -8.07 -7.23 -16.81
N CYS A 265 -7.85 -6.45 -15.76
CA CYS A 265 -6.63 -6.49 -14.95
C CYS A 265 -6.41 -7.86 -14.32
N SER A 266 -7.47 -8.48 -13.80
CA SER A 266 -7.41 -9.81 -13.21
C SER A 266 -7.01 -10.87 -14.23
N GLN A 267 -7.63 -10.86 -15.41
CA GLN A 267 -7.28 -11.76 -16.53
C GLN A 267 -5.84 -11.55 -17.02
N PHE A 268 -5.41 -10.28 -17.08
CA PHE A 268 -4.04 -9.92 -17.44
C PHE A 268 -3.02 -10.46 -16.42
N ILE A 269 -3.27 -10.28 -15.12
CA ILE A 269 -2.40 -10.78 -14.05
C ILE A 269 -2.34 -12.31 -14.07
N GLU A 270 -3.47 -12.97 -14.26
CA GLU A 270 -3.56 -14.43 -14.36
C GLU A 270 -2.73 -14.98 -15.53
N THR A 271 -2.80 -14.30 -16.69
CA THR A 271 -2.06 -14.71 -17.89
C THR A 271 -0.56 -14.46 -17.76
N MET A 272 -0.15 -13.35 -17.14
CA MET A 272 1.27 -12.94 -17.08
C MET A 272 2.03 -13.53 -15.89
N LEU A 273 1.36 -13.75 -14.75
CA LEU A 273 1.97 -14.33 -13.55
C LEU A 273 1.49 -15.76 -13.33
N ASP A 274 0.32 -15.91 -12.70
CA ASP A 274 -0.29 -17.20 -12.35
C ASP A 274 -1.72 -16.96 -11.82
N SER A 275 -2.61 -17.93 -11.95
CA SER A 275 -3.97 -17.90 -11.37
C SER A 275 -3.95 -17.86 -9.83
N ARG A 276 -2.84 -18.29 -9.21
CA ARG A 276 -2.62 -18.18 -7.76
C ARG A 276 -2.60 -16.74 -7.23
N PHE A 277 -2.37 -15.74 -8.08
CA PHE A 277 -2.40 -14.32 -7.67
C PHE A 277 -3.82 -13.74 -7.66
N THR A 278 -4.75 -14.31 -8.43
CA THR A 278 -6.14 -13.85 -8.52
C THR A 278 -7.09 -14.64 -7.62
N ALA A 279 -6.73 -15.88 -7.26
CA ALA A 279 -7.52 -16.71 -6.37
C ALA A 279 -7.75 -16.05 -4.99
N PRO A 280 -8.97 -16.14 -4.41
CA PRO A 280 -9.23 -15.68 -3.06
C PRO A 280 -8.50 -16.57 -2.05
N VAL A 281 -7.77 -15.96 -1.11
CA VAL A 281 -7.03 -16.68 -0.06
C VAL A 281 -7.42 -16.12 1.31
N THR A 282 -7.87 -17.00 2.20
CA THR A 282 -8.12 -16.69 3.61
C THR A 282 -6.90 -17.06 4.44
N ASP A 283 -6.33 -16.09 5.19
CA ASP A 283 -5.26 -16.38 6.16
C ASP A 283 -5.88 -16.93 7.45
N SER A 284 -5.36 -18.05 7.95
CA SER A 284 -5.71 -18.53 9.27
C SER A 284 -4.89 -17.80 10.36
N ILE A 285 -5.49 -17.55 11.53
CA ILE A 285 -4.77 -16.95 12.66
C ILE A 285 -3.64 -17.86 13.14
N SER A 286 -3.76 -19.17 12.94
CA SER A 286 -2.70 -20.14 13.23
C SER A 286 -1.44 -19.89 12.40
N GLU A 287 -1.58 -19.63 11.10
CA GLU A 287 -0.43 -19.29 10.23
C GLU A 287 0.24 -17.98 10.63
N ILE A 288 -0.56 -16.98 11.04
CA ILE A 288 -0.04 -15.71 11.55
C ILE A 288 0.72 -15.93 12.87
N TYR A 289 0.20 -16.79 13.74
CA TYR A 289 0.87 -17.16 14.99
C TYR A 289 2.21 -17.85 14.74
N ASP A 290 2.29 -18.76 13.76
CA ASP A 290 3.53 -19.47 13.44
C ASP A 290 4.62 -18.53 12.88
N GLU A 291 4.24 -17.42 12.24
CA GLU A 291 5.15 -16.38 11.78
C GLU A 291 5.49 -15.35 12.89
N SER A 292 4.60 -15.19 13.86
CA SER A 292 4.79 -14.27 14.99
C SER A 292 5.87 -14.74 15.96
N GLY A 293 6.60 -13.78 16.53
CA GLY A 293 7.64 -14.02 17.53
C GLY A 293 7.41 -13.19 18.79
N ASN A 294 8.21 -13.40 19.82
CA ASN A 294 8.17 -12.62 21.06
C ASN A 294 8.47 -11.12 20.83
N ARG A 295 9.35 -10.79 19.88
CA ARG A 295 9.68 -9.41 19.50
C ARG A 295 8.97 -8.91 18.24
N LYS A 296 8.14 -9.75 17.63
CA LYS A 296 7.41 -9.43 16.38
C LYS A 296 5.92 -9.41 16.68
N PRO A 297 5.37 -8.25 17.12
CA PRO A 297 3.95 -8.15 17.42
C PRO A 297 3.11 -8.31 16.16
N THR A 298 1.87 -8.73 16.32
CA THR A 298 0.89 -8.77 15.24
C THR A 298 -0.02 -7.56 15.34
N LEU A 299 -0.06 -6.74 14.29
CA LEU A 299 -0.92 -5.58 14.15
C LEU A 299 -2.10 -5.92 13.23
N TYR A 300 -3.29 -5.94 13.80
CA TYR A 300 -4.54 -5.97 13.08
C TYR A 300 -4.98 -4.56 12.69
N LEU A 301 -5.02 -4.33 11.39
CA LEU A 301 -5.63 -3.17 10.77
C LEU A 301 -7.12 -3.46 10.63
N LEU A 302 -7.90 -2.80 11.48
CA LEU A 302 -9.34 -3.01 11.54
C LEU A 302 -10.05 -2.08 10.56
N THR A 303 -11.09 -2.61 9.94
CA THR A 303 -12.19 -1.80 9.42
C THR A 303 -13.31 -1.84 10.45
N ALA A 304 -14.07 -0.76 10.56
CA ALA A 304 -15.09 -0.62 11.59
C ALA A 304 -16.06 -1.81 11.58
N GLY A 305 -16.33 -2.34 12.78
CA GLY A 305 -17.20 -3.50 12.96
C GLY A 305 -16.55 -4.88 12.89
N SER A 306 -15.24 -4.95 12.67
CA SER A 306 -14.47 -6.22 12.68
C SER A 306 -13.48 -6.25 13.84
N ASP A 307 -13.57 -7.26 14.73
CA ASP A 307 -12.65 -7.44 15.86
C ASP A 307 -12.11 -8.89 15.92
N PRO A 308 -10.79 -9.12 15.87
CA PRO A 308 -10.18 -10.45 15.95
C PRO A 308 -10.13 -11.04 17.37
N THR A 309 -10.47 -10.27 18.41
CA THR A 309 -10.25 -10.65 19.82
C THR A 309 -10.81 -12.02 20.17
N PHE A 310 -12.04 -12.34 19.75
CA PHE A 310 -12.66 -13.65 20.01
C PHE A 310 -11.86 -14.79 19.38
N ALA A 311 -11.42 -14.62 18.14
CA ALA A 311 -10.68 -15.65 17.43
C ALA A 311 -9.26 -15.84 17.99
N ILE A 312 -8.64 -14.77 18.52
CA ILE A 312 -7.38 -14.86 19.28
C ILE A 312 -7.58 -15.63 20.59
N ASP A 313 -8.68 -15.40 21.32
CA ASP A 313 -8.99 -16.16 22.54
C ASP A 313 -9.16 -17.66 22.24
N GLU A 314 -9.85 -18.01 21.16
CA GLU A 314 -10.02 -19.40 20.76
C GLU A 314 -8.68 -20.07 20.46
N LEU A 315 -7.77 -19.36 19.79
CA LEU A 315 -6.41 -19.85 19.57
C LEU A 315 -5.63 -19.98 20.89
N ALA A 316 -5.76 -19.00 21.80
CA ALA A 316 -5.13 -19.03 23.11
C ALA A 316 -5.61 -20.22 23.96
N LYS A 317 -6.90 -20.56 23.89
CA LYS A 317 -7.47 -21.78 24.50
C LYS A 317 -6.81 -23.04 23.93
N LYS A 318 -6.69 -23.13 22.60
CA LYS A 318 -6.03 -24.27 21.92
C LYS A 318 -4.56 -24.40 22.31
N LYS A 319 -3.84 -23.28 22.50
CA LYS A 319 -2.42 -23.24 22.88
C LYS A 319 -2.18 -23.24 24.40
N LYS A 320 -3.22 -23.38 25.23
CA LYS A 320 -3.15 -23.34 26.71
C LYS A 320 -2.51 -22.05 27.27
N LYS A 321 -2.67 -20.93 26.56
CA LYS A 321 -2.25 -19.58 26.96
C LYS A 321 -3.43 -18.69 27.39
N TYR A 322 -4.58 -19.32 27.64
CA TYR A 322 -5.78 -18.67 28.14
C TYR A 322 -5.75 -18.64 29.69
N PRO A 323 -6.18 -17.55 30.35
CA PRO A 323 -6.76 -16.32 29.78
C PRO A 323 -5.71 -15.38 29.20
N THR A 324 -6.05 -14.69 28.10
CA THR A 324 -5.22 -13.60 27.56
C THR A 324 -5.48 -12.31 28.32
N ASP A 325 -4.43 -11.51 28.57
CA ASP A 325 -4.58 -10.19 29.16
C ASP A 325 -5.04 -9.17 28.11
N LYS A 326 -6.22 -8.58 28.31
CA LYS A 326 -6.81 -7.63 27.37
C LYS A 326 -6.83 -6.23 27.97
N VAL A 327 -6.39 -5.24 27.20
CA VAL A 327 -6.42 -3.83 27.58
C VAL A 327 -6.99 -3.02 26.43
N SER A 328 -8.14 -2.40 26.64
CA SER A 328 -8.71 -1.45 25.68
C SER A 328 -8.08 -0.09 25.90
N MET A 329 -7.33 0.39 24.90
CA MET A 329 -6.63 1.66 24.96
C MET A 329 -7.63 2.81 24.95
N GLY A 330 -7.41 3.76 25.86
CA GLY A 330 -8.23 4.92 26.10
C GLY A 330 -7.58 5.81 27.16
N GLU A 331 -8.27 6.85 27.60
CA GLU A 331 -7.72 7.76 28.59
C GLU A 331 -7.39 7.03 29.90
N GLY A 332 -6.14 7.16 30.37
CA GLY A 332 -5.67 6.58 31.64
C GLY A 332 -5.30 5.09 31.60
N GLN A 333 -5.47 4.38 30.48
CA GLN A 333 -5.22 2.92 30.40
C GLN A 333 -3.74 2.55 30.15
N GLU A 334 -2.88 3.53 29.88
CA GLU A 334 -1.46 3.32 29.55
C GLU A 334 -0.68 2.64 30.70
N LYS A 335 -1.01 2.97 31.95
CA LYS A 335 -0.35 2.36 33.13
C LYS A 335 -0.67 0.87 33.24
N VAL A 336 -1.94 0.51 33.06
CA VAL A 336 -2.42 -0.87 33.10
C VAL A 336 -1.78 -1.67 31.95
N ALA A 337 -1.74 -1.09 30.75
CA ALA A 337 -1.08 -1.71 29.60
C ALA A 337 0.40 -2.01 29.90
N ARG A 338 1.12 -1.08 30.53
CA ARG A 338 2.53 -1.24 30.90
C ARG A 338 2.74 -2.36 31.91
N GLU A 339 1.91 -2.40 32.97
CA GLU A 339 2.00 -3.44 34.00
C GLU A 339 1.74 -4.83 33.42
N LYS A 340 0.69 -4.96 32.59
CA LYS A 340 0.34 -6.22 31.92
C LYS A 340 1.42 -6.68 30.95
N ASN A 341 1.99 -5.76 30.16
CA ASN A 341 3.04 -6.08 29.20
C ASN A 341 4.33 -6.53 29.91
N ASN A 342 4.74 -5.84 30.96
CA ASN A 342 5.92 -6.21 31.75
C ASN A 342 5.74 -7.56 32.46
N ALA A 343 4.55 -7.85 32.99
CA ALA A 343 4.25 -9.16 33.56
C ALA A 343 4.27 -10.27 32.49
N ALA A 344 3.75 -9.98 31.30
CA ALA A 344 3.73 -10.92 30.18
C ALA A 344 5.13 -11.23 29.63
N PHE A 345 6.07 -10.27 29.64
CA PHE A 345 7.46 -10.52 29.25
C PHE A 345 8.15 -11.58 30.13
N LEU A 346 7.82 -11.61 31.42
CA LEU A 346 8.38 -12.56 32.39
C LEU A 346 7.65 -13.91 32.39
N THR A 347 6.36 -13.92 32.06
CA THR A 347 5.51 -15.12 32.16
C THR A 347 5.29 -15.83 30.82
N GLY A 348 5.62 -15.19 29.69
CA GLY A 348 5.29 -15.69 28.36
C GLY A 348 3.78 -15.67 28.08
N GLY A 349 3.06 -14.74 28.70
CA GLY A 349 1.62 -14.53 28.52
C GLY A 349 1.28 -13.84 27.20
N TRP A 350 0.01 -13.87 26.81
CA TRP A 350 -0.47 -13.19 25.61
C TRP A 350 -1.22 -11.91 26.00
N VAL A 351 -0.84 -10.80 25.35
CA VAL A 351 -1.43 -9.48 25.59
C VAL A 351 -2.14 -8.99 24.35
N ILE A 352 -3.38 -8.53 24.51
CA ILE A 352 -4.21 -7.95 23.44
C ILE A 352 -4.46 -6.47 23.76
N LEU A 353 -3.91 -5.58 22.94
CA LEU A 353 -4.13 -4.14 23.01
C LEU A 353 -5.24 -3.75 22.02
N GLN A 354 -6.41 -3.39 22.55
CA GLN A 354 -7.56 -3.01 21.75
C GLN A 354 -7.58 -1.50 21.46
N ASN A 355 -8.06 -1.09 20.29
CA ASN A 355 -8.26 0.33 19.93
C ASN A 355 -7.00 1.20 20.09
N SER A 356 -5.85 0.68 19.66
CA SER A 356 -4.54 1.32 19.86
C SER A 356 -4.38 2.69 19.20
N HIS A 357 -5.25 3.02 18.23
CA HIS A 357 -5.34 4.34 17.62
C HIS A 357 -5.74 5.45 18.62
N LEU A 358 -6.39 5.10 19.74
CA LEU A 358 -6.75 6.02 20.83
C LEU A 358 -5.59 6.27 21.81
N GLY A 359 -4.60 5.38 21.84
CA GLY A 359 -3.49 5.38 22.82
C GLY A 359 -2.11 5.54 22.17
N ILE A 360 -1.96 6.51 21.27
CA ILE A 360 -0.75 6.67 20.44
C ILE A 360 0.51 6.95 21.29
N GLY A 361 0.38 7.68 22.41
CA GLY A 361 1.50 7.96 23.31
C GLY A 361 2.18 6.68 23.81
N TYR A 362 1.38 5.74 24.32
CA TYR A 362 1.90 4.43 24.74
C TYR A 362 2.46 3.60 23.57
N MET A 363 1.91 3.69 22.35
CA MET A 363 2.47 2.97 21.20
C MET A 363 3.91 3.40 20.88
N CYS A 364 4.22 4.69 21.03
CA CYS A 364 5.58 5.19 20.87
C CYS A 364 6.53 4.63 21.94
N GLU A 365 6.07 4.53 23.19
CA GLU A 365 6.84 3.89 24.28
C GLU A 365 7.04 2.39 24.04
N LEU A 366 6.02 1.72 23.52
CA LEU A 366 6.00 0.27 23.30
C LEU A 366 7.08 -0.18 22.31
N GLU A 367 7.33 0.63 21.27
CA GLU A 367 8.44 0.42 20.33
C GLU A 367 9.78 0.30 21.07
N ASP A 368 10.07 1.30 21.91
CA ASP A 368 11.29 1.37 22.71
C ASP A 368 11.39 0.21 23.70
N VAL A 369 10.27 -0.14 24.35
CA VAL A 369 10.21 -1.21 25.34
C VAL A 369 10.48 -2.57 24.69
N LEU A 370 9.91 -2.86 23.52
CA LEU A 370 10.14 -4.12 22.80
C LEU A 370 11.59 -4.28 22.31
N LEU A 371 12.25 -3.17 21.95
CA LEU A 371 13.64 -3.18 21.47
C LEU A 371 14.67 -3.21 22.60
N LYS A 372 14.45 -2.45 23.68
CA LYS A 372 15.43 -2.27 24.77
C LYS A 372 15.41 -3.40 25.80
N THR A 373 14.29 -4.09 25.97
CA THR A 373 14.17 -5.15 26.98
C THR A 373 14.97 -6.39 26.54
N PRO A 374 16.01 -6.83 27.28
CA PRO A 374 16.89 -7.90 26.83
C PRO A 374 16.28 -9.30 26.98
N GLU A 375 15.52 -9.54 28.05
CA GLU A 375 14.90 -10.83 28.35
C GLU A 375 13.39 -10.75 28.14
N ILE A 376 12.90 -11.47 27.12
CA ILE A 376 11.48 -11.66 26.84
C ILE A 376 11.29 -13.15 26.60
N GLU A 377 10.37 -13.77 27.34
CA GLU A 377 10.05 -15.18 27.19
C GLU A 377 9.64 -15.54 25.74
N ASP A 378 10.07 -16.70 25.23
CA ASP A 378 9.86 -17.08 23.82
C ASP A 378 8.38 -17.28 23.46
N ASP A 379 7.56 -17.64 24.45
CA ASP A 379 6.12 -17.86 24.30
C ASP A 379 5.28 -16.58 24.30
N PHE A 380 5.88 -15.45 24.70
CA PHE A 380 5.19 -14.16 24.74
C PHE A 380 4.66 -13.78 23.36
N ARG A 381 3.42 -13.30 23.29
CA ARG A 381 2.82 -12.77 22.06
C ARG A 381 2.04 -11.50 22.34
N LEU A 382 2.25 -10.51 21.48
CA LEU A 382 1.59 -9.22 21.54
C LEU A 382 0.70 -9.03 20.31
N TRP A 383 -0.58 -8.83 20.57
CA TRP A 383 -1.61 -8.58 19.57
C TRP A 383 -2.09 -7.15 19.71
N ILE A 384 -2.00 -6.37 18.64
CA ILE A 384 -2.37 -4.97 18.60
C ILE A 384 -3.50 -4.83 17.61
N THR A 385 -4.59 -4.16 17.98
CA THR A 385 -5.65 -3.79 17.04
C THR A 385 -5.68 -2.27 16.91
N CYS A 386 -5.80 -1.80 15.67
CA CYS A 386 -5.72 -0.38 15.35
C CYS A 386 -6.57 -0.06 14.12
N GLU A 387 -7.16 1.13 14.11
CA GLU A 387 -7.73 1.72 12.90
C GLU A 387 -6.65 2.52 12.18
N ILE A 388 -6.90 2.89 10.92
CA ILE A 388 -5.93 3.66 10.13
C ILE A 388 -5.67 5.00 10.82
N THR A 389 -4.40 5.25 11.18
CA THR A 389 -3.99 6.54 11.74
C THR A 389 -2.59 6.91 11.29
N THR A 390 -2.43 8.14 10.78
CA THR A 390 -1.14 8.65 10.28
C THR A 390 -0.14 8.95 11.38
N ARG A 391 -0.58 8.95 12.64
CA ARG A 391 0.25 9.24 13.82
C ARG A 391 0.84 7.98 14.46
N PHE A 392 0.54 6.80 13.92
CA PHE A 392 1.07 5.55 14.47
C PHE A 392 2.60 5.48 14.26
N PRO A 393 3.39 5.05 15.26
CA PRO A 393 4.85 5.03 15.18
C PRO A 393 5.36 4.09 14.08
N ILE A 394 6.28 4.61 13.25
CA ILE A 394 6.83 3.87 12.09
C ILE A 394 7.65 2.67 12.55
N GLY A 395 8.47 2.80 13.59
CA GLY A 395 9.33 1.70 14.01
C GLY A 395 8.51 0.50 14.47
N LEU A 396 7.40 0.72 15.18
CA LEU A 396 6.46 -0.35 15.50
C LEU A 396 5.81 -0.99 14.26
N LEU A 397 5.41 -0.20 13.24
CA LEU A 397 4.89 -0.74 11.96
C LEU A 397 5.93 -1.58 11.22
N GLN A 398 7.19 -1.19 11.31
CA GLN A 398 8.33 -1.82 10.65
C GLN A 398 8.79 -3.12 11.32
N ILE A 399 8.37 -3.35 12.57
CA ILE A 399 8.62 -4.59 13.32
C ILE A 399 7.39 -5.50 13.27
N ALA A 400 6.18 -4.92 13.28
CA ALA A 400 4.94 -5.66 13.35
C ALA A 400 4.58 -6.41 12.05
N ILE A 401 3.96 -7.58 12.23
CA ILE A 401 3.26 -8.29 11.17
C ILE A 401 1.89 -7.62 10.98
N LYS A 402 1.59 -7.14 9.77
CA LYS A 402 0.31 -6.49 9.48
C LYS A 402 -0.71 -7.50 8.95
N VAL A 403 -1.92 -7.41 9.46
CA VAL A 403 -3.06 -8.22 9.04
C VAL A 403 -4.27 -7.33 8.94
N THR A 404 -4.92 -7.27 7.78
CA THR A 404 -6.20 -6.59 7.63
C THR A 404 -7.33 -7.54 7.91
N LEU A 405 -8.25 -7.14 8.79
CA LEU A 405 -9.49 -7.86 9.02
C LEU A 405 -10.65 -7.05 8.44
N GLU A 406 -11.04 -7.40 7.22
CA GLU A 406 -12.19 -6.81 6.54
C GLU A 406 -13.29 -7.85 6.33
N PRO A 407 -14.56 -7.42 6.34
CA PRO A 407 -15.62 -8.30 5.87
C PRO A 407 -15.38 -8.67 4.40
N PRO A 408 -15.47 -9.96 4.05
CA PRO A 408 -15.27 -10.37 2.67
C PRO A 408 -16.38 -9.76 1.81
N ALA A 409 -15.98 -9.21 0.67
CA ALA A 409 -16.92 -8.60 -0.27
C ALA A 409 -17.67 -9.68 -1.06
N GLY A 410 -18.96 -9.43 -1.28
CA GLY A 410 -19.87 -10.28 -2.03
C GLY A 410 -20.85 -11.05 -1.16
N LEU A 411 -22.07 -11.24 -1.65
CA LEU A 411 -23.15 -11.91 -0.93
C LEU A 411 -22.78 -13.34 -0.54
N LYS A 412 -22.20 -14.10 -1.48
CA LYS A 412 -21.68 -15.44 -1.22
C LYS A 412 -20.67 -15.45 -0.07
N ALA A 413 -19.69 -14.55 -0.13
CA ALA A 413 -18.60 -14.54 0.83
C ALA A 413 -19.07 -14.10 2.23
N GLY A 414 -19.99 -13.12 2.30
CA GLY A 414 -20.66 -12.72 3.54
C GLY A 414 -21.44 -13.86 4.19
N LEU A 415 -22.23 -14.60 3.39
CA LEU A 415 -22.98 -15.77 3.86
C LEU A 415 -22.06 -16.92 4.29
N SER A 416 -21.06 -17.27 3.49
CA SER A 416 -20.08 -18.31 3.81
C SER A 416 -19.36 -18.00 5.12
N ARG A 417 -19.01 -16.73 5.37
CA ARG A 417 -18.42 -16.30 6.64
C ARG A 417 -19.38 -16.52 7.80
N THR A 418 -20.62 -16.02 7.69
CA THR A 418 -21.63 -16.13 8.76
C THR A 418 -21.92 -17.60 9.13
N TYR A 419 -22.03 -18.49 8.13
CA TYR A 419 -22.19 -19.94 8.32
C TYR A 419 -20.89 -20.69 8.67
N GLY A 420 -19.75 -20.02 8.56
CA GLY A 420 -18.44 -20.52 8.99
C GLY A 420 -18.11 -20.18 10.45
N THR A 421 -18.57 -19.01 10.93
CA THR A 421 -18.16 -18.47 12.24
C THR A 421 -19.27 -18.42 13.28
N MET A 422 -20.50 -18.05 12.88
CA MET A 422 -21.55 -17.68 13.83
C MET A 422 -22.66 -18.72 13.91
N VAL A 423 -23.15 -19.19 12.76
CA VAL A 423 -24.19 -20.23 12.73
C VAL A 423 -23.51 -21.57 12.96
N THR A 424 -23.77 -22.16 14.12
CA THR A 424 -23.34 -23.53 14.46
C THR A 424 -24.50 -24.50 14.30
N GLN A 425 -24.19 -25.80 14.19
CA GLN A 425 -25.23 -26.84 14.23
C GLN A 425 -26.07 -26.74 15.51
N GLU A 426 -25.43 -26.41 16.64
CA GLU A 426 -26.11 -26.18 17.91
C GLU A 426 -27.16 -25.07 17.82
N LEU A 427 -26.88 -23.96 17.11
CA LEU A 427 -27.84 -22.88 16.89
C LEU A 427 -29.05 -23.34 16.07
N LEU A 428 -28.81 -24.12 15.01
CA LEU A 428 -29.86 -24.64 14.13
C LEU A 428 -30.76 -25.65 14.87
N ASP A 429 -30.21 -26.40 15.82
CA ASP A 429 -30.91 -27.44 16.55
C ASP A 429 -31.52 -26.97 17.89
N LYS A 430 -31.35 -25.69 18.27
CA LYS A 430 -32.00 -25.13 19.47
C LYS A 430 -33.52 -25.26 19.47
N ILE A 431 -34.13 -25.07 18.30
CA ILE A 431 -35.57 -25.19 18.09
C ILE A 431 -35.75 -26.20 16.97
N ASP A 432 -36.34 -27.35 17.30
CA ASP A 432 -36.55 -28.43 16.34
C ASP A 432 -37.78 -28.17 15.45
N THR A 433 -37.74 -27.07 14.69
CA THR A 433 -38.73 -26.75 13.67
C THR A 433 -38.04 -26.34 12.37
N PRO A 434 -38.58 -26.72 11.20
CA PRO A 434 -38.07 -26.25 9.91
C PRO A 434 -38.23 -24.73 9.76
N GLN A 435 -39.22 -24.16 10.44
CA GLN A 435 -39.50 -22.72 10.47
C GLN A 435 -38.33 -21.93 11.07
N TRP A 436 -37.73 -22.43 12.16
CA TRP A 436 -36.57 -21.81 12.79
C TRP A 436 -35.37 -21.72 11.82
N ARG A 437 -35.02 -22.83 11.18
CA ARG A 437 -33.88 -22.91 10.24
C ARG A 437 -34.06 -21.95 9.05
N THR A 438 -35.30 -21.86 8.54
CA THR A 438 -35.69 -20.91 7.48
C THR A 438 -35.49 -19.46 7.92
N LEU A 439 -35.95 -19.10 9.12
CA LEU A 439 -35.81 -17.73 9.66
C LEU A 439 -34.35 -17.36 9.91
N VAL A 440 -33.52 -18.29 10.41
CA VAL A 440 -32.08 -18.07 10.58
C VAL A 440 -31.44 -17.75 9.22
N TYR A 441 -31.77 -18.51 8.18
CA TYR A 441 -31.25 -18.24 6.83
C TYR A 441 -31.71 -16.89 6.29
N VAL A 442 -33.00 -16.55 6.40
CA VAL A 442 -33.56 -15.26 5.96
C VAL A 442 -32.88 -14.09 6.68
N GLN A 443 -32.65 -14.19 7.99
CA GLN A 443 -31.98 -13.16 8.78
C GLN A 443 -30.49 -13.01 8.39
N CYS A 444 -29.77 -14.12 8.16
CA CYS A 444 -28.39 -14.09 7.69
C CYS A 444 -28.27 -13.52 6.26
N PHE A 445 -29.25 -13.83 5.41
CA PHE A 445 -29.36 -13.27 4.06
C PHE A 445 -29.60 -11.76 4.11
N LEU A 446 -30.55 -11.29 4.92
CA LEU A 446 -30.80 -9.86 5.13
C LEU A 446 -29.54 -9.14 5.63
N HIS A 447 -28.85 -9.68 6.62
CA HIS A 447 -27.61 -9.10 7.13
C HIS A 447 -26.56 -8.92 6.03
N SER A 448 -26.36 -9.94 5.19
CA SER A 448 -25.39 -9.91 4.10
C SER A 448 -25.78 -8.90 3.01
N ILE A 449 -27.08 -8.78 2.68
CA ILE A 449 -27.59 -7.79 1.71
C ILE A 449 -27.33 -6.37 2.20
N VAL A 450 -27.64 -6.09 3.46
CA VAL A 450 -27.50 -4.76 4.04
C VAL A 450 -26.03 -4.32 4.06
N GLN A 451 -25.11 -5.22 4.41
CA GLN A 451 -23.67 -4.99 4.37
C GLN A 451 -23.19 -4.69 2.94
N GLU A 452 -23.56 -5.55 1.98
CA GLU A 452 -23.11 -5.44 0.59
C GLU A 452 -23.70 -4.21 -0.11
N ARG A 453 -24.92 -3.81 0.21
CA ARG A 453 -25.58 -2.64 -0.39
C ARG A 453 -24.81 -1.34 -0.15
N ARG A 454 -23.97 -1.26 0.91
CA ARG A 454 -23.07 -0.13 1.18
C ARG A 454 -22.10 0.16 0.03
N LYS A 455 -21.74 -0.84 -0.79
CA LYS A 455 -20.79 -0.67 -1.91
C LYS A 455 -21.27 0.31 -2.98
N PHE A 456 -22.58 0.47 -3.13
CA PHE A 456 -23.18 1.39 -4.12
C PHE A 456 -23.23 2.85 -3.64
N GLY A 457 -22.68 3.16 -2.47
CA GLY A 457 -22.64 4.51 -1.91
C GLY A 457 -24.05 5.11 -1.77
N PRO A 458 -24.27 6.38 -2.14
CA PRO A 458 -25.55 7.07 -1.98
C PRO A 458 -26.76 6.42 -2.68
N ILE A 459 -26.52 5.57 -3.69
CA ILE A 459 -27.59 4.83 -4.39
C ILE A 459 -28.05 3.63 -3.55
N GLY A 460 -27.14 3.06 -2.75
CA GLY A 460 -27.43 1.98 -1.81
C GLY A 460 -28.06 2.53 -0.54
N TRP A 461 -27.33 3.36 0.18
CA TRP A 461 -27.72 4.01 1.43
C TRP A 461 -27.35 5.48 1.37
N CYS A 462 -28.23 6.38 1.83
CA CYS A 462 -27.88 7.80 1.89
C CYS A 462 -26.69 8.03 2.82
N ILE A 463 -26.63 7.30 3.94
CA ILE A 463 -25.53 7.33 4.91
C ILE A 463 -24.91 5.92 5.00
N PRO A 464 -23.58 5.77 4.98
CA PRO A 464 -22.92 4.47 5.04
C PRO A 464 -22.97 3.88 6.46
N TYR A 465 -24.11 3.27 6.81
CA TYR A 465 -24.30 2.59 8.10
C TYR A 465 -23.42 1.35 8.24
N GLU A 466 -23.01 1.08 9.47
CA GLU A 466 -22.11 -0.02 9.81
C GLU A 466 -22.87 -1.05 10.62
N TYR A 467 -23.05 -2.22 10.04
CA TYR A 467 -23.76 -3.34 10.66
C TYR A 467 -22.78 -4.46 10.99
N ASN A 468 -22.82 -4.89 12.24
CA ASN A 468 -21.86 -5.81 12.82
C ASN A 468 -22.53 -7.15 13.14
N ASN A 469 -21.71 -8.17 13.41
CA ASN A 469 -22.21 -9.48 13.84
C ASN A 469 -23.03 -9.40 15.15
N SER A 470 -22.80 -8.39 16.00
CA SER A 470 -23.60 -8.14 17.20
C SER A 470 -25.06 -7.83 16.88
N ASP A 471 -25.33 -7.10 15.79
CA ASP A 471 -26.68 -6.74 15.38
C ASP A 471 -27.42 -7.99 14.85
N LEU A 472 -26.69 -8.86 14.15
CA LEU A 472 -27.19 -10.18 13.74
C LEU A 472 -27.48 -11.08 14.96
N ASP A 473 -26.58 -11.13 15.94
CA ASP A 473 -26.72 -11.97 17.13
C ASP A 473 -27.93 -11.56 17.98
N ALA A 474 -28.09 -10.25 18.21
CA ALA A 474 -29.23 -9.71 18.92
C ALA A 474 -30.56 -10.07 18.22
N CYS A 475 -30.59 -10.02 16.88
CA CYS A 475 -31.77 -10.42 16.11
C CYS A 475 -32.03 -11.93 16.20
N LEU A 476 -31.00 -12.76 16.10
CA LEU A 476 -31.15 -14.22 16.21
C LEU A 476 -31.63 -14.63 17.61
N ILE A 477 -31.08 -14.03 18.68
CA ILE A 477 -31.54 -14.24 20.06
C ILE A 477 -33.00 -13.82 20.23
N PHE A 478 -33.40 -12.69 19.63
CA PHE A 478 -34.80 -12.25 19.65
C PHE A 478 -35.70 -13.25 18.91
N LEU A 479 -35.34 -13.66 17.69
CA LEU A 479 -36.12 -14.61 16.90
C LEU A 479 -36.24 -15.96 17.63
N GLU A 480 -35.17 -16.43 18.28
CA GLU A 480 -35.16 -17.66 19.08
C GLU A 480 -36.20 -17.59 20.20
N LYS A 481 -36.20 -16.48 20.97
CA LYS A 481 -37.16 -16.25 22.05
C LYS A 481 -38.59 -16.11 21.55
N HIS A 482 -38.79 -15.42 20.42
CA HIS A 482 -40.11 -15.22 19.85
C HIS A 482 -40.69 -16.54 19.34
N VAL A 483 -39.93 -17.32 18.57
CA VAL A 483 -40.38 -18.62 18.03
C VAL A 483 -40.65 -19.63 19.13
N SER A 484 -39.77 -19.74 20.15
CA SER A 484 -40.00 -20.62 21.29
C SER A 484 -41.24 -20.25 22.11
N THR A 485 -41.50 -18.95 22.31
CA THR A 485 -42.69 -18.46 23.01
C THR A 485 -43.96 -18.71 22.20
N SER A 486 -43.94 -18.44 20.89
CA SER A 486 -45.04 -18.73 19.97
C SER A 486 -45.39 -20.21 19.96
N LEU A 487 -44.38 -21.10 19.90
CA LEU A 487 -44.57 -22.55 19.93
C LEU A 487 -45.19 -23.02 21.26
N THR A 488 -44.73 -22.49 22.39
CA THR A 488 -45.26 -22.83 23.72
C THR A 488 -46.70 -22.32 23.92
N SER A 489 -47.02 -21.17 23.34
CA SER A 489 -48.34 -20.52 23.48
C SER A 489 -49.36 -21.00 22.44
N GLY A 490 -48.94 -21.80 21.45
CA GLY A 490 -49.77 -22.22 20.32
C GLY A 490 -50.19 -21.07 19.40
N GLN A 491 -49.54 -19.90 19.48
CA GLN A 491 -49.81 -18.75 18.64
C GLN A 491 -48.87 -18.75 17.43
N GLY A 492 -49.36 -18.34 16.26
CA GLY A 492 -48.52 -18.14 15.07
C GLY A 492 -47.46 -17.05 15.28
N ILE A 493 -46.48 -16.98 14.38
CA ILE A 493 -45.44 -15.95 14.40
C ILE A 493 -46.09 -14.60 14.07
N SER A 494 -45.85 -13.58 14.89
CA SER A 494 -46.36 -12.23 14.66
C SER A 494 -45.39 -11.46 13.76
N TRP A 495 -45.70 -11.39 12.46
CA TRP A 495 -44.86 -10.67 11.49
C TRP A 495 -44.69 -9.20 11.82
N VAL A 496 -45.74 -8.54 12.32
CA VAL A 496 -45.66 -7.12 12.75
C VAL A 496 -44.61 -6.95 13.85
N THR A 497 -44.56 -7.87 14.81
CA THR A 497 -43.57 -7.85 15.89
C THR A 497 -42.17 -8.14 15.37
N VAL A 498 -42.01 -9.14 14.50
CA VAL A 498 -40.70 -9.49 13.92
C VAL A 498 -40.16 -8.34 13.06
N GLN A 499 -40.97 -7.79 12.17
CA GLN A 499 -40.61 -6.68 11.29
C GLN A 499 -40.23 -5.45 12.12
N TYR A 500 -41.03 -5.07 13.12
CA TYR A 500 -40.70 -3.94 13.99
C TYR A 500 -39.40 -4.16 14.76
N MET A 501 -39.19 -5.35 15.33
CA MET A 501 -38.00 -5.63 16.13
C MET A 501 -36.74 -5.66 15.28
N VAL A 502 -36.77 -6.24 14.09
CA VAL A 502 -35.61 -6.25 13.18
C VAL A 502 -35.38 -4.85 12.59
N ALA A 503 -36.44 -4.22 12.07
CA ALA A 503 -36.35 -3.00 11.28
C ALA A 503 -36.16 -1.73 12.10
N GLU A 504 -36.94 -1.54 13.16
CA GLU A 504 -36.96 -0.31 13.96
C GLU A 504 -36.07 -0.44 15.20
N ALA A 505 -36.13 -1.57 15.91
CA ALA A 505 -35.44 -1.70 17.19
C ALA A 505 -33.95 -2.06 17.07
N GLN A 506 -33.61 -3.11 16.31
CA GLN A 506 -32.23 -3.63 16.25
C GLN A 506 -31.39 -2.89 15.21
N TYR A 507 -31.72 -3.01 13.92
CA TYR A 507 -30.98 -2.36 12.85
C TYR A 507 -31.35 -0.86 12.74
N GLY A 508 -32.62 -0.53 12.97
CA GLY A 508 -33.16 0.84 12.90
C GLY A 508 -32.53 1.81 13.89
N GLY A 509 -32.02 1.31 15.03
CA GLY A 509 -31.28 2.14 15.99
C GLY A 509 -30.03 2.81 15.41
N ARG A 510 -29.50 2.32 14.27
CA ARG A 510 -28.38 2.93 13.53
C ARG A 510 -28.85 3.84 12.39
N ILE A 511 -30.07 3.67 11.91
CA ILE A 511 -30.59 4.36 10.74
C ILE A 511 -31.08 5.74 11.13
N THR A 512 -30.34 6.76 10.69
CA THR A 512 -30.63 8.16 10.98
C THR A 512 -31.53 8.83 9.96
N ASP A 513 -31.52 8.37 8.70
CA ASP A 513 -32.29 8.96 7.60
C ASP A 513 -33.65 8.28 7.45
N ASP A 514 -34.69 9.07 7.15
CA ASP A 514 -36.07 8.56 7.06
C ASP A 514 -36.32 7.73 5.79
N LEU A 515 -35.66 8.05 4.66
CA LEU A 515 -35.78 7.29 3.42
C LEU A 515 -35.04 5.95 3.54
N ASP A 516 -33.87 5.95 4.16
CA ASP A 516 -33.14 4.72 4.47
C ASP A 516 -33.95 3.82 5.43
N ARG A 517 -34.71 4.42 6.36
CA ARG A 517 -35.62 3.68 7.27
C ARG A 517 -36.79 3.07 6.52
N GLU A 518 -37.44 3.83 5.63
CA GLU A 518 -38.51 3.31 4.77
C GLU A 518 -38.00 2.17 3.90
N LEU A 519 -36.84 2.34 3.26
CA LEU A 519 -36.18 1.30 2.48
C LEU A 519 -35.95 0.02 3.31
N PHE A 520 -35.41 0.14 4.52
CA PHE A 520 -35.18 -1.03 5.37
C PHE A 520 -36.48 -1.72 5.79
N ASN A 521 -37.51 -0.94 6.11
CA ASN A 521 -38.86 -1.45 6.37
C ASN A 521 -39.45 -2.20 5.16
N THR A 522 -39.17 -1.76 3.93
CA THR A 522 -39.62 -2.51 2.74
C THR A 522 -38.93 -3.87 2.60
N TYR A 523 -37.65 -3.99 2.95
CA TYR A 523 -36.95 -5.27 2.94
C TYR A 523 -37.54 -6.24 3.96
N THR A 524 -37.74 -5.78 5.20
CA THR A 524 -38.28 -6.63 6.26
C THR A 524 -39.73 -7.02 5.96
N ALA A 525 -40.54 -6.12 5.41
CA ALA A 525 -41.90 -6.44 4.97
C ALA A 525 -41.93 -7.50 3.85
N LYS A 526 -40.98 -7.43 2.90
CA LYS A 526 -40.90 -8.37 1.78
C LYS A 526 -40.39 -9.76 2.19
N TRP A 527 -39.44 -9.83 3.12
CA TRP A 527 -38.76 -11.09 3.46
C TRP A 527 -39.23 -11.73 4.77
N PHE A 528 -39.83 -10.98 5.69
CA PHE A 528 -40.47 -11.56 6.89
C PHE A 528 -41.99 -11.58 6.69
N CYS A 529 -42.46 -12.54 5.89
CA CYS A 529 -43.88 -12.77 5.63
C CYS A 529 -44.14 -14.27 5.44
N ASP A 530 -45.41 -14.69 5.43
CA ASP A 530 -45.79 -16.10 5.27
C ASP A 530 -45.38 -16.73 3.93
N ASP A 531 -44.98 -15.92 2.95
CA ASP A 531 -44.51 -16.44 1.67
C ASP A 531 -43.19 -17.22 1.79
N ILE A 532 -42.38 -16.98 2.82
CA ILE A 532 -41.10 -17.70 3.02
C ILE A 532 -41.29 -19.19 3.28
N TRP A 533 -42.49 -19.61 3.70
CA TRP A 533 -42.81 -21.01 3.93
C TRP A 533 -43.08 -21.79 2.64
N LYS A 534 -43.26 -21.11 1.51
CA LYS A 534 -43.54 -21.74 0.22
C LYS A 534 -42.24 -22.22 -0.42
N ALA A 535 -42.21 -23.47 -0.88
CA ALA A 535 -41.05 -24.02 -1.60
C ALA A 535 -40.72 -23.27 -2.92
N SER A 536 -41.66 -22.48 -3.45
CA SER A 536 -41.46 -21.60 -4.61
C SER A 536 -40.85 -20.24 -4.26
N PHE A 537 -40.64 -19.94 -2.97
CA PHE A 537 -40.12 -18.66 -2.54
C PHE A 537 -38.69 -18.45 -3.05
N THR A 538 -38.45 -17.24 -3.55
CA THR A 538 -37.15 -16.77 -4.02
C THR A 538 -36.98 -15.34 -3.56
N PHE A 539 -35.76 -14.97 -3.16
CA PHE A 539 -35.49 -13.60 -2.72
C PHE A 539 -35.56 -12.59 -3.89
N ASN A 540 -35.35 -13.07 -5.12
CA ASN A 540 -35.51 -12.35 -6.36
C ASN A 540 -36.61 -12.93 -7.26
N ASN A 541 -37.34 -12.05 -7.94
CA ASN A 541 -38.41 -12.45 -8.87
C ASN A 541 -38.02 -12.20 -10.34
N TYR A 542 -36.72 -12.20 -10.64
CA TYR A 542 -36.20 -11.88 -11.98
C TYR A 542 -35.80 -13.16 -12.71
N ALA A 543 -36.50 -13.51 -13.78
CA ALA A 543 -36.26 -14.74 -14.55
C ALA A 543 -34.88 -14.80 -15.24
N SER A 544 -34.22 -13.66 -15.42
CA SER A 544 -32.91 -13.53 -16.08
C SER A 544 -31.71 -13.63 -15.11
N ASP A 545 -31.95 -13.85 -13.82
CA ASP A 545 -30.92 -13.80 -12.77
C ASP A 545 -30.87 -15.12 -11.99
N TYR A 546 -29.80 -15.32 -11.20
CA TYR A 546 -29.66 -16.49 -10.34
C TYR A 546 -30.77 -16.51 -9.29
N ASN A 547 -31.51 -17.62 -9.19
CA ASN A 547 -32.61 -17.73 -8.24
C ASN A 547 -32.10 -18.04 -6.83
N TYR A 548 -32.16 -17.04 -5.94
CA TYR A 548 -31.77 -17.20 -4.54
C TYR A 548 -32.91 -17.88 -3.77
N LYS A 549 -32.74 -19.17 -3.49
CA LYS A 549 -33.69 -20.00 -2.74
C LYS A 549 -33.21 -20.23 -1.31
N ILE A 550 -34.16 -20.52 -0.42
CA ILE A 550 -33.85 -20.96 0.93
C ILE A 550 -33.48 -22.46 0.87
N PRO A 551 -32.29 -22.87 1.34
CA PRO A 551 -31.91 -24.29 1.34
C PRO A 551 -32.79 -25.11 2.30
N GLU A 552 -33.21 -26.29 1.86
CA GLU A 552 -33.91 -27.26 2.70
C GLU A 552 -32.91 -28.27 3.27
N GLY A 553 -32.76 -28.30 4.59
CA GLY A 553 -31.80 -29.19 5.24
C GLY A 553 -31.83 -29.08 6.76
N LEU A 554 -31.43 -30.16 7.43
CA LEU A 554 -31.24 -30.20 8.89
C LEU A 554 -29.79 -29.90 9.27
N GLU A 555 -28.85 -30.36 8.45
CA GLU A 555 -27.41 -30.21 8.70
C GLU A 555 -26.89 -28.89 8.13
N ILE A 556 -25.98 -28.26 8.87
CA ILE A 556 -25.27 -27.05 8.45
C ILE A 556 -24.54 -27.22 7.11
N GLN A 557 -24.07 -28.42 6.80
CA GLN A 557 -23.33 -28.68 5.56
C GLN A 557 -24.22 -28.45 4.33
N ASN A 558 -25.51 -28.81 4.39
CA ASN A 558 -26.44 -28.55 3.29
C ASN A 558 -26.58 -27.05 3.00
N PHE A 559 -26.55 -26.21 4.05
CA PHE A 559 -26.57 -24.77 3.87
C PHE A 559 -25.25 -24.25 3.27
N ARG A 560 -24.10 -24.79 3.70
CA ARG A 560 -22.79 -24.43 3.16
C ARG A 560 -22.67 -24.80 1.68
N ASP A 561 -23.05 -26.02 1.32
CA ASP A 561 -23.03 -26.50 -0.06
C ASP A 561 -23.96 -25.64 -0.95
N ALA A 562 -25.14 -25.27 -0.44
CA ALA A 562 -26.04 -24.37 -1.15
C ALA A 562 -25.44 -22.96 -1.33
N ILE A 563 -24.75 -22.41 -0.32
CA ILE A 563 -24.05 -21.12 -0.45
C ILE A 563 -22.92 -21.22 -1.49
N GLU A 564 -22.24 -22.36 -1.60
CA GLU A 564 -21.20 -22.56 -2.61
C GLU A 564 -21.73 -22.52 -4.05
N THR A 565 -23.00 -22.85 -4.27
CA THR A 565 -23.64 -22.74 -5.61
C THR A 565 -23.93 -21.31 -6.04
N ILE A 566 -23.93 -20.34 -5.11
CA ILE A 566 -24.16 -18.93 -5.42
C ILE A 566 -23.02 -18.38 -6.31
N PRO A 567 -23.33 -17.56 -7.34
CA PRO A 567 -22.30 -16.91 -8.15
C PRO A 567 -21.41 -15.98 -7.31
N PRO A 568 -20.10 -15.88 -7.64
CA PRO A 568 -19.17 -15.00 -6.91
C PRO A 568 -19.37 -13.51 -7.22
N VAL A 569 -19.97 -13.18 -8.37
CA VAL A 569 -20.30 -11.81 -8.78
C VAL A 569 -21.79 -11.61 -8.58
N ASP A 570 -22.14 -10.65 -7.71
CA ASP A 570 -23.53 -10.37 -7.39
C ASP A 570 -24.19 -9.48 -8.43
N SER A 571 -25.42 -9.81 -8.81
CA SER A 571 -26.27 -8.94 -9.62
C SER A 571 -26.87 -7.81 -8.76
N PRO A 572 -26.86 -6.53 -9.20
CA PRO A 572 -27.51 -5.42 -8.48
C PRO A 572 -28.99 -5.64 -8.16
N LEU A 573 -29.65 -6.49 -8.96
CA LEU A 573 -31.07 -6.78 -8.85
C LEU A 573 -31.44 -7.46 -7.53
N ILE A 574 -30.53 -8.24 -6.92
CA ILE A 574 -30.78 -8.86 -5.61
C ILE A 574 -30.87 -7.81 -4.50
N PHE A 575 -30.12 -6.72 -4.66
CA PHE A 575 -30.24 -5.54 -3.82
C PHE A 575 -31.44 -4.68 -4.22
N GLY A 576 -32.22 -5.01 -5.26
CA GLY A 576 -33.30 -4.13 -5.72
C GLY A 576 -32.79 -2.85 -6.40
N LEU A 577 -31.57 -2.87 -6.93
CA LEU A 577 -30.98 -1.79 -7.71
C LEU A 577 -30.98 -2.12 -9.20
N HIS A 578 -31.02 -1.09 -10.05
CA HIS A 578 -30.89 -1.26 -11.49
C HIS A 578 -29.44 -1.68 -11.86
N PRO A 579 -29.20 -2.52 -12.89
CA PRO A 579 -27.86 -2.94 -13.32
C PRO A 579 -26.85 -1.79 -13.55
N ASN A 580 -27.32 -0.60 -13.94
CA ASN A 580 -26.50 0.61 -14.08
C ASN A 580 -25.77 1.04 -12.78
N ALA A 581 -26.27 0.62 -11.61
CA ALA A 581 -25.60 0.87 -10.34
C ALA A 581 -24.23 0.16 -10.30
N ASP A 582 -24.13 -1.05 -10.85
CA ASP A 582 -22.85 -1.78 -10.97
C ASP A 582 -21.90 -1.06 -11.93
N LEU A 583 -22.40 -0.57 -13.06
CA LEU A 583 -21.60 0.23 -13.99
C LEU A 583 -20.96 1.43 -13.28
N THR A 584 -21.75 2.16 -12.49
CA THR A 584 -21.28 3.35 -11.77
C THR A 584 -20.25 3.00 -10.70
N TYR A 585 -20.50 1.91 -9.95
CA TYR A 585 -19.59 1.38 -8.95
C TYR A 585 -18.24 0.97 -9.55
N ARG A 586 -18.25 0.15 -10.60
CA ARG A 586 -17.04 -0.34 -11.27
C ARG A 586 -16.25 0.78 -11.96
N LEU A 587 -16.92 1.76 -12.57
CA LEU A 587 -16.26 2.95 -13.12
C LEU A 587 -15.52 3.73 -12.04
N LYS A 588 -16.16 3.91 -10.88
CA LYS A 588 -15.55 4.60 -9.74
C LYS A 588 -14.33 3.83 -9.24
N GLU A 589 -14.46 2.53 -9.01
CA GLU A 589 -13.37 1.66 -8.57
C GLU A 589 -12.18 1.67 -9.54
N ALA A 590 -12.43 1.50 -10.84
CA ALA A 590 -11.40 1.53 -11.87
C ALA A 590 -10.70 2.90 -11.94
N SER A 591 -11.46 3.99 -11.84
CA SER A 591 -10.92 5.35 -11.86
C SER A 591 -10.07 5.63 -10.62
N GLU A 592 -10.51 5.20 -9.43
CA GLU A 592 -9.76 5.33 -8.18
C GLU A 592 -8.46 4.54 -8.24
N MET A 593 -8.53 3.26 -8.64
CA MET A 593 -7.35 2.40 -8.81
C MET A 593 -6.29 3.05 -9.73
N ILE A 594 -6.71 3.56 -10.88
CA ILE A 594 -5.79 4.20 -11.84
C ILE A 594 -5.24 5.51 -11.29
N ALA A 595 -6.08 6.33 -10.66
CA ALA A 595 -5.64 7.59 -10.06
C ALA A 595 -4.57 7.35 -8.98
N HIS A 596 -4.74 6.32 -8.14
CA HIS A 596 -3.74 5.95 -7.15
C HIS A 596 -2.42 5.55 -7.80
N ILE A 597 -2.44 4.65 -8.79
CA ILE A 597 -1.23 4.23 -9.52
C ILE A 597 -0.53 5.44 -10.17
N LEU A 598 -1.30 6.37 -10.72
CA LEU A 598 -0.76 7.57 -11.36
C LEU A 598 -0.02 8.45 -10.33
N VAL A 599 -0.60 8.68 -9.16
CA VAL A 599 0.08 9.41 -8.05
C VAL A 599 1.38 8.70 -7.65
N HIS A 600 1.39 7.37 -7.57
CA HIS A 600 2.60 6.60 -7.24
C HIS A 600 3.76 6.85 -8.21
N LEU A 601 3.49 6.91 -9.52
CA LEU A 601 4.54 7.07 -10.54
C LEU A 601 5.13 8.47 -10.60
N TRP A 602 4.37 9.50 -10.23
CA TRP A 602 4.87 10.88 -10.17
C TRP A 602 5.93 11.06 -9.08
N TRP A 603 5.75 10.42 -7.93
CA TRP A 603 6.76 10.42 -6.86
C TRP A 603 8.04 9.70 -7.28
N LEU A 604 7.92 8.61 -8.02
CA LEU A 604 9.07 7.85 -8.52
C LEU A 604 9.86 8.67 -9.56
N LEU A 605 9.18 9.40 -10.44
CA LEU A 605 9.80 10.36 -11.36
C LEU A 605 10.46 11.52 -10.63
N LEU A 606 9.83 12.06 -9.58
CA LEU A 606 10.43 13.10 -8.74
C LEU A 606 11.69 12.58 -8.03
N LEU A 607 11.66 11.36 -7.51
CA LEU A 607 12.77 10.75 -6.78
C LEU A 607 13.93 10.37 -7.72
N LEU A 608 13.62 9.87 -8.93
CA LEU A 608 14.58 9.65 -10.00
C LEU A 608 15.16 10.97 -10.53
N PHE A 609 14.37 12.03 -10.63
CA PHE A 609 14.84 13.36 -11.00
C PHE A 609 15.77 13.95 -9.92
N LEU A 610 15.44 13.77 -8.64
CA LEU A 610 16.30 14.15 -7.51
C LEU A 610 17.59 13.32 -7.49
N LEU A 611 17.52 12.01 -7.74
CA LEU A 611 18.70 11.14 -7.90
C LEU A 611 19.54 11.52 -9.12
N TRP A 612 18.91 11.88 -10.24
CA TRP A 612 19.60 12.35 -11.44
C TRP A 612 20.28 13.70 -11.19
N LEU A 613 19.64 14.62 -10.47
CA LEU A 613 20.26 15.88 -10.01
C LEU A 613 21.45 15.62 -9.06
N LEU A 614 21.37 14.60 -8.20
CA LEU A 614 22.48 14.18 -7.35
C LEU A 614 23.62 13.52 -8.14
N LEU A 615 23.29 12.77 -9.20
CA LEU A 615 24.26 12.11 -10.09
C LEU A 615 24.88 13.05 -11.15
N LEU A 616 24.23 14.18 -11.42
CA LEU A 616 24.75 15.26 -12.28
C LEU A 616 25.81 16.13 -11.62
N GLN A 617 26.19 15.87 -10.36
CA GLN A 617 27.42 16.45 -9.81
C GLN A 617 28.59 16.00 -10.69
N PRO A 618 29.27 16.92 -11.41
CA PRO A 618 30.24 16.53 -12.42
C PRO A 618 31.41 15.79 -11.77
N LYS A 619 31.61 14.53 -12.16
CA LYS A 619 32.91 13.86 -12.02
C LYS A 619 33.91 14.58 -12.92
N SER A 620 34.51 15.64 -12.40
CA SER A 620 35.73 16.20 -12.96
C SER A 620 36.92 15.40 -12.42
N GLU A 621 37.63 14.76 -13.32
CA GLU A 621 38.96 14.22 -13.07
C GLU A 621 39.89 15.38 -12.66
N CYS A 622 40.28 15.43 -11.39
CA CYS A 622 41.26 16.39 -10.89
C CYS A 622 42.45 15.63 -10.30
N THR A 623 43.42 15.35 -11.16
CA THR A 623 44.83 15.20 -10.78
C THR A 623 45.32 16.53 -10.23
N ASN A 624 45.27 16.68 -8.90
CA ASN A 624 46.24 17.40 -8.06
C ASN A 624 45.67 17.50 -6.65
N GLY A 625 46.22 16.68 -5.75
CA GLY A 625 45.89 16.72 -4.34
C GLY A 625 46.36 18.04 -3.74
N HIS A 626 45.44 18.85 -3.23
CA HIS A 626 45.59 19.73 -2.06
C HIS A 626 44.32 20.58 -1.76
N VAL A 627 43.23 20.45 -2.53
CA VAL A 627 42.01 21.26 -2.32
C VAL A 627 40.85 20.47 -1.67
N LEU A 628 40.92 19.14 -1.55
CA LEU A 628 39.80 18.35 -1.03
C LEU A 628 39.63 18.34 0.51
N PHE A 629 40.56 18.92 1.28
CA PHE A 629 40.52 18.85 2.75
C PHE A 629 39.63 19.91 3.42
N VAL A 630 39.13 20.91 2.67
CA VAL A 630 38.36 22.02 3.24
C VAL A 630 36.84 21.81 3.13
N CYS A 631 36.34 21.02 2.19
CA CYS A 631 34.89 20.80 2.05
C CYS A 631 34.31 19.70 2.96
N CYS A 632 35.09 18.70 3.39
CA CYS A 632 34.60 17.69 4.34
C CYS A 632 34.49 18.20 5.80
N CYS A 633 35.22 19.26 6.17
CA CYS A 633 35.15 19.82 7.53
C CYS A 633 33.89 20.66 7.79
N CYS A 634 33.27 21.25 6.75
CA CYS A 634 32.09 22.10 6.95
C CYS A 634 30.81 21.32 7.25
N VAL A 635 30.71 20.05 6.86
CA VAL A 635 29.54 19.20 7.18
C VAL A 635 29.68 18.55 8.57
N CYS A 636 30.91 18.29 9.04
CA CYS A 636 31.15 17.79 10.40
C CYS A 636 31.12 18.89 11.48
N CYS A 637 31.39 20.16 11.16
CA CYS A 637 31.36 21.23 12.17
C CYS A 637 29.95 21.65 12.63
N CYS A 638 28.89 21.38 11.85
CA CYS A 638 27.51 21.67 12.30
C CYS A 638 26.96 20.67 13.33
N CYS A 639 27.57 19.48 13.47
CA CYS A 639 27.16 18.49 14.48
C CYS A 639 27.92 18.58 15.81
N CYS A 640 29.03 19.34 15.89
CA CYS A 640 29.83 19.46 17.13
C CYS A 640 29.57 20.75 17.95
N CYS A 641 28.80 21.71 17.45
CA CYS A 641 28.54 22.96 18.20
C CYS A 641 27.51 22.85 19.33
N CYS A 642 26.92 21.68 19.60
CA CYS A 642 26.04 21.48 20.76
C CYS A 642 26.72 20.83 21.99
N CYS A 643 28.00 20.42 21.92
CA CYS A 643 28.64 19.66 23.01
C CYS A 643 29.88 20.30 23.67
N CYS A 644 30.32 21.51 23.31
CA CYS A 644 31.55 22.11 23.86
C CYS A 644 31.35 23.40 24.67
N CYS A 645 30.27 23.51 25.46
CA CYS A 645 30.14 24.58 26.47
C CYS A 645 30.67 24.21 27.87
N CYS A 646 31.21 23.01 28.06
CA CYS A 646 31.89 22.64 29.30
C CYS A 646 33.31 22.17 28.97
N CYS A 647 34.31 22.70 29.69
CA CYS A 647 35.73 22.42 29.57
C CYS A 647 36.47 23.19 28.47
N CYS A 648 36.91 24.41 28.80
CA CYS A 648 38.32 24.82 28.68
C CYS A 648 38.52 26.22 29.26
N CYS A 649 38.46 26.32 30.59
CA CYS A 649 39.34 27.23 31.30
C CYS A 649 40.76 26.68 31.21
N CYS A 650 41.73 27.60 31.10
CA CYS A 650 43.19 27.43 31.26
C CYS A 650 44.03 27.37 29.98
N CYS A 651 44.92 28.37 29.92
CA CYS A 651 46.26 28.38 29.33
C CYS A 651 46.46 28.93 27.90
N CYS A 652 46.80 30.23 27.90
CA CYS A 652 47.96 30.84 27.23
C CYS A 652 48.02 30.92 25.70
N CYS A 653 47.65 32.12 25.24
CA CYS A 653 48.28 32.97 24.23
C CYS A 653 49.66 32.56 23.70
N TYR A 654 49.79 32.43 22.38
CA TYR A 654 50.67 33.21 21.48
C TYR A 654 50.64 32.56 20.08
N CYS A 655 49.91 33.14 19.10
CA CYS A 655 50.08 33.02 17.62
C CYS A 655 48.78 33.20 16.78
N CYS A 656 47.83 34.08 17.13
CA CYS A 656 46.60 34.27 16.33
C CYS A 656 46.29 35.73 15.94
N CYS A 657 47.25 36.44 15.31
CA CYS A 657 46.96 37.79 14.77
C CYS A 657 47.01 37.91 13.24
N CYS A 658 47.38 36.87 12.47
CA CYS A 658 47.45 36.97 11.00
C CYS A 658 46.29 36.27 10.23
N CYS A 659 45.43 35.48 10.88
CA CYS A 659 44.37 34.74 10.16
C CYS A 659 42.99 35.43 10.12
N CYS A 660 42.78 36.55 10.82
CA CYS A 660 41.42 37.13 10.95
C CYS A 660 40.96 38.01 9.77
N TYR A 661 41.86 38.44 8.88
CA TYR A 661 41.48 39.31 7.74
C TYR A 661 40.98 38.54 6.50
N CYS A 662 41.39 37.28 6.30
CA CYS A 662 40.92 36.47 5.15
C CYS A 662 39.55 35.82 5.36
N CYS A 663 39.09 35.59 6.60
CA CYS A 663 37.80 34.94 6.85
C CYS A 663 36.58 35.85 6.64
N CYS A 664 36.71 37.17 6.73
CA CYS A 664 35.54 38.07 6.61
C CYS A 664 35.08 38.29 5.14
N CYS A 665 35.97 38.15 4.15
CA CYS A 665 35.58 38.29 2.73
C CYS A 665 34.94 37.03 2.14
N CYS A 666 35.28 35.83 2.64
CA CYS A 666 34.70 34.57 2.14
C CYS A 666 33.27 34.32 2.66
N CYS A 667 32.94 34.77 3.88
CA CYS A 667 31.60 34.55 4.43
C CYS A 667 30.50 35.38 3.74
N CYS A 668 30.81 36.58 3.23
CA CYS A 668 29.83 37.42 2.54
C CYS A 668 29.48 36.90 1.12
N CYS A 669 30.44 36.28 0.43
CA CYS A 669 30.21 35.70 -0.90
C CYS A 669 29.44 34.37 -0.82
N CYS A 670 29.70 33.52 0.19
CA CYS A 670 28.95 32.29 0.40
C CYS A 670 27.49 32.54 0.82
N PHE A 671 27.22 33.57 1.63
CA PHE A 671 25.84 33.89 2.01
C PHE A 671 25.02 34.40 0.82
N CYS A 672 25.61 35.22 -0.07
CA CYS A 672 24.95 35.67 -1.29
C CYS A 672 24.72 34.53 -2.28
N CYS A 673 25.68 33.60 -2.46
CA CYS A 673 25.50 32.46 -3.37
C CYS A 673 24.45 31.46 -2.85
N CYS A 674 24.41 31.20 -1.54
CA CYS A 674 23.38 30.36 -0.94
C CYS A 674 22.00 31.00 -1.04
N LEU A 675 21.88 32.32 -0.82
CA LEU A 675 20.61 33.05 -0.96
C LEU A 675 20.13 33.04 -2.42
N LEU A 676 21.04 33.21 -3.39
CA LEU A 676 20.71 33.17 -4.82
C LEU A 676 20.27 31.78 -5.28
N LEU A 677 20.93 30.72 -4.77
CA LEU A 677 20.56 29.33 -5.03
C LEU A 677 19.19 28.99 -4.42
N LEU A 678 18.93 29.46 -3.21
CA LEU A 678 17.66 29.27 -2.53
C LEU A 678 16.53 30.02 -3.24
N LEU A 679 16.80 31.24 -3.71
CA LEU A 679 15.87 32.02 -4.55
C LEU A 679 15.61 31.35 -5.90
N LEU A 680 16.63 30.80 -6.56
CA LEU A 680 16.50 30.05 -7.81
C LEU A 680 15.68 28.77 -7.63
N LEU A 681 15.92 28.02 -6.55
CA LEU A 681 15.15 26.82 -6.21
C LEU A 681 13.69 27.18 -5.87
N LEU A 682 13.46 28.29 -5.16
CA LEU A 682 12.12 28.76 -4.83
C LEU A 682 11.37 29.25 -6.07
N LEU A 683 12.07 29.91 -7.00
CA LEU A 683 11.53 30.32 -8.31
C LEU A 683 11.19 29.11 -9.18
N LEU A 684 12.05 28.09 -9.23
CA LEU A 684 11.80 26.86 -9.98
C LEU A 684 10.62 26.07 -9.40
N PHE A 685 10.53 26.00 -8.07
CA PHE A 685 9.41 25.39 -7.36
C PHE A 685 8.09 26.14 -7.60
N LEU A 686 8.12 27.47 -7.61
CA LEU A 686 6.96 28.31 -7.93
C LEU A 686 6.55 28.22 -9.41
N LEU A 687 7.51 28.09 -10.33
CA LEU A 687 7.23 27.90 -11.75
C LEU A 687 6.58 26.53 -12.02
N LEU A 688 7.02 25.49 -11.30
CA LEU A 688 6.41 24.16 -11.30
C LEU A 688 4.99 24.17 -10.71
N LEU A 689 4.74 24.96 -9.66
CA LEU A 689 3.40 25.15 -9.09
C LEU A 689 2.46 25.89 -10.06
N LEU A 690 2.95 26.89 -10.79
CA LEU A 690 2.21 27.60 -11.84
C LEU A 690 1.88 26.70 -13.04
N LEU A 691 2.76 25.76 -13.38
CA LEU A 691 2.51 24.76 -14.43
C LEU A 691 1.55 23.64 -13.99
N CYS A 692 1.42 23.40 -12.68
CA CYS A 692 0.55 22.34 -12.14
C CYS A 692 -0.86 22.80 -11.76
N PHE A 693 -1.10 24.10 -11.53
CA PHE A 693 -2.40 24.61 -11.10
C PHE A 693 -2.86 25.79 -11.97
N GLU A 694 -3.69 25.51 -12.99
CA GLU A 694 -4.38 26.51 -13.81
C GLU A 694 -5.54 27.19 -13.04
N ASN A 695 -5.28 27.81 -11.90
CA ASN A 695 -6.31 28.56 -11.17
C ASN A 695 -6.01 30.07 -11.17
N LEU A 696 -6.81 30.84 -11.91
CA LEU A 696 -6.69 32.31 -12.07
C LEU A 696 -6.63 33.08 -10.74
N ALA A 697 -7.24 32.53 -9.67
CA ALA A 697 -7.24 33.17 -8.34
C ALA A 697 -5.85 33.21 -7.68
N PHE A 698 -4.97 32.24 -7.99
CA PHE A 698 -3.61 32.21 -7.45
C PHE A 698 -2.69 33.24 -8.13
N CYS A 699 -2.95 33.57 -9.40
CA CYS A 699 -2.18 34.57 -10.15
C CYS A 699 -2.35 36.00 -9.60
N PHE A 700 -3.53 36.34 -9.07
CA PHE A 700 -3.79 37.66 -8.46
C PHE A 700 -3.07 37.85 -7.12
N LEU A 701 -3.05 36.80 -6.28
CA LEU A 701 -2.30 36.82 -5.01
C LEU A 701 -0.79 36.89 -5.29
N PHE A 702 -0.33 36.22 -6.35
CA PHE A 702 1.07 36.22 -6.80
C PHE A 702 1.55 37.62 -7.23
N TYR A 703 0.77 38.38 -8.00
CA TYR A 703 1.15 39.74 -8.43
C TYR A 703 1.35 40.69 -7.23
N HIS A 704 0.48 40.59 -6.22
CA HIS A 704 0.58 41.43 -5.03
C HIS A 704 1.76 41.06 -4.13
N VAL A 705 2.04 39.77 -3.92
CA VAL A 705 3.19 39.32 -3.13
C VAL A 705 4.52 39.65 -3.83
N PHE A 706 4.58 39.51 -5.15
CA PHE A 706 5.76 39.85 -5.95
C PHE A 706 6.08 41.36 -5.93
N MET A 707 5.06 42.22 -6.03
CA MET A 707 5.22 43.67 -5.90
C MET A 707 5.68 44.09 -4.50
N LEU A 708 5.19 43.40 -3.45
CA LEU A 708 5.62 43.64 -2.07
C LEU A 708 7.09 43.26 -1.85
N LEU A 709 7.54 42.16 -2.46
CA LEU A 709 8.93 41.70 -2.39
C LEU A 709 9.89 42.66 -3.13
N LEU A 710 9.48 43.18 -4.29
CA LEU A 710 10.24 44.19 -5.04
C LEU A 710 10.34 45.53 -4.29
N LEU A 711 9.27 45.95 -3.61
CA LEU A 711 9.30 47.14 -2.76
C LEU A 711 10.25 46.97 -1.57
N LEU A 712 10.27 45.79 -0.94
CA LEU A 712 11.20 45.48 0.15
C LEU A 712 12.67 45.45 -0.31
N LEU A 713 12.95 44.92 -1.51
CA LEU A 713 14.29 44.92 -2.12
C LEU A 713 14.78 46.34 -2.46
N SER A 714 13.89 47.22 -2.91
CA SER A 714 14.22 48.64 -3.21
C SER A 714 14.61 49.44 -1.96
N CYS A 715 14.00 49.13 -0.81
CA CYS A 715 14.30 49.77 0.48
C CYS A 715 15.65 49.32 1.07
N VAL A 716 16.10 48.10 0.78
CA VAL A 716 17.39 47.58 1.28
C VAL A 716 18.58 48.08 0.43
N GLY A 717 18.39 48.25 -0.88
CA GLY A 717 19.43 48.76 -1.78
C GLY A 717 19.82 50.23 -1.55
N GLY A 718 18.88 51.08 -1.10
CA GLY A 718 19.12 52.52 -0.91
C GLY A 718 19.98 52.90 0.30
N ARG A 719 20.12 52.02 1.31
CA ARG A 719 20.88 52.32 2.54
C ARG A 719 22.36 51.95 2.48
N MET A 720 22.79 51.11 1.53
CA MET A 720 24.19 50.66 1.46
C MET A 720 25.11 51.60 0.67
N VAL A 721 24.58 52.48 -0.19
CA VAL A 721 25.40 53.31 -1.09
C VAL A 721 25.97 54.57 -0.42
N VAL A 722 25.41 55.04 0.69
CA VAL A 722 25.83 56.32 1.34
C VAL A 722 27.02 56.15 2.31
N GLY A 723 27.36 54.91 2.71
CA GLY A 723 28.38 54.66 3.74
C GLY A 723 29.85 54.61 3.26
N ALA A 724 30.11 54.58 1.95
CA ALA A 724 31.41 54.19 1.41
C ALA A 724 32.37 55.35 1.03
N LEU A 725 32.03 56.62 1.29
CA LEU A 725 32.84 57.78 0.87
C LEU A 725 33.20 58.72 2.04
N ARG A 726 34.12 58.32 2.93
CA ARG A 726 35.01 59.26 3.68
C ARG A 726 36.36 58.59 4.07
N PRO A 727 37.52 59.22 3.84
CA PRO A 727 38.83 58.68 4.20
C PRO A 727 39.21 58.99 5.68
N PRO A 728 40.25 58.33 6.24
CA PRO A 728 40.51 58.36 7.68
C PRO A 728 41.45 59.50 8.08
N SER A 729 41.14 60.23 9.15
CA SER A 729 42.08 61.13 9.82
C SER A 729 42.10 60.91 11.34
N SER A 730 43.28 60.51 11.82
CA SER A 730 43.90 60.64 13.15
C SER A 730 43.17 61.34 14.31
N ARG A 731 43.25 60.75 15.52
CA ARG A 731 43.70 61.31 16.83
C ARG A 731 43.11 60.46 17.99
N LEU A 732 43.91 59.72 18.75
CA LEU A 732 44.62 60.11 19.98
C LEU A 732 43.76 60.74 21.09
N SER A 733 43.66 59.99 22.20
CA SER A 733 43.50 60.40 23.60
C SER A 733 42.15 60.96 24.10
N ARG A 734 41.64 60.31 25.16
CA ARG A 734 41.07 60.85 26.43
C ARG A 734 39.98 59.88 26.91
N ARG A 735 40.25 59.07 27.94
CA ARG A 735 40.00 59.35 29.36
C ARG A 735 38.56 59.83 29.64
N THR A 736 37.98 59.13 30.61
CA THR A 736 37.01 59.55 31.64
C THR A 736 35.52 59.66 31.31
N LYS A 737 34.78 58.83 32.07
CA LYS A 737 33.60 59.14 32.90
C LYS A 737 32.20 59.14 32.27
N GLN A 738 31.36 58.41 33.01
CA GLN A 738 29.97 58.69 33.41
C GLN A 738 28.84 58.36 32.43
N GLN A 739 28.05 57.37 32.88
CA GLN A 739 26.59 57.39 33.00
C GLN A 739 25.82 58.17 31.93
N GLN A 740 25.14 57.43 31.05
CA GLN A 740 23.69 57.23 31.10
C GLN A 740 23.31 55.99 30.31
#